data_AF-A0A0V1AFM4-F1
#
_entry.id   AF-A0A0V1AFM4-F1
#
_cell.length_a   1.000
_cell.length_b   1.000
_cell.length_c   1.000
_cell.angle_alpha   90.00
_cell.angle_beta   90.00
_cell.angle_gamma   90.00
#
_symmetry.space_group_name_H-M   'P 1'
#
loop_
_entity.id
_entity.type
_entity.pdbx_description
1 polymer ?
#
loop_
_entity_poly.entity_id
_entity_poly.type
_entity_poly.pdbx_seq_one_letter_code
_entity_poly.pdbx_strand_id
1 'polypeptide(L)'
;LKYDFMKRKVFAVKCEILYAKMEDSIRREMLAIFKLNGYQLKPDAQKCLIEYMSTFDMADDRKNFINNVITVIQKIPMESCFLDEESVLKSIKHLEKTIPKKSELFIIIPANVVPKFSYDMDKKKFHLLPCTASKSAMLSTGAEKEALYRNRFLLIYQRLLNHELFTVDEPSVFNAKKYQIRTVESLCGFQGSLKSTVIVGMMSQLKHHTFHLEDLTGDIEMNLTETNFQPGLYVENMIVMVEGFVSDSILHATTIGFPPIESAEQSLNHLDNMDLFGGQKEIKELNLNELSQLEETFDAMFIFLSDIFLDSPKVRKALNCLFDGFSENDPSQLLFFVFSGEFLSEYYGIQQASILQDGFKALADIVVNYPNLVKRAQFIFIPSSADAVFTDTIPRQPLLPSVVAPFKSKVQNCTLATNPCRIRYLSHRIVVFREDIVSRICRNSFYMPNEMENIPEYFAKTILAQSHLSPLPLHISPVYWNLDHSLYLYPLPDLVVCCDKYRPFTQTVQGCVVTNPRQFCFPIVELWRTASFLVEIIELQDNFEASHSIQIVESSGVFPCVAMKIDHSHHFISIKQMKQNEIPGNYLEVTDARAEGSSKHDETYHHHDPKSALERCGGKAVPLWERPTLSLEFEFQSEIIPLQFLRQTNFHITKIEIFLVNAYKVQPALPILLYTTERTQYIIIIIIINSMAVVEDNRPKVALVTGICGQDGSYLVELLLSKGYKVHGIMRRSSSFNTGRIIHLYDDPVLHQSKNLVLHYGDLSDSSGLTNLINTIKPDEIYNLAAQSHVKVSFDVPEYTSDINAIGTLRLLCAIRACNLKNVRFYQASSSELFGKVQEIPQSETTPFYPRSPYAVSKQYAYWIVVNYREAYNIFACNGILFNHESPRRGETFVTRKITRSVAKISLGLADCVELGNLNAKRDWGYAKDYVEAMWLMLQQEEPQDYVISTGETHSVREFVELAFKCINEEIVWKGEGENEVGICTSNGKVRVKVNPKYYRPTEVDLLIGDSSKARRLLHWKPSVSFPELVSMMVAADIELMKENPRA
;
A
#
# COMPACT_ATOMS: atom_id res chain seq x y z
N LEU A 1 -49.22 60.36 2.95
CA LEU A 1 -48.97 60.48 4.41
C LEU A 1 -50.21 60.19 5.27
N LYS A 2 -51.28 61.02 5.32
CA LYS A 2 -52.51 60.68 6.09
C LYS A 2 -53.28 59.45 5.56
N TYR A 3 -53.23 59.20 4.25
CA TYR A 3 -53.87 58.03 3.63
C TYR A 3 -53.10 56.71 3.90
N ASP A 4 -51.77 56.77 3.99
CA ASP A 4 -50.93 55.62 4.38
C ASP A 4 -51.05 55.28 5.87
N PHE A 5 -51.23 56.29 6.72
CA PHE A 5 -51.41 56.08 8.16
C PHE A 5 -52.74 55.37 8.47
N MET A 6 -53.82 55.69 7.73
CA MET A 6 -55.11 55.02 7.82
C MET A 6 -55.07 53.59 7.26
N LYS A 7 -54.37 53.34 6.14
CA LYS A 7 -54.16 51.99 5.61
C LYS A 7 -53.37 51.10 6.57
N ARG A 8 -52.32 51.62 7.22
CA ARG A 8 -51.54 50.87 8.22
C ARG A 8 -52.33 50.56 9.49
N LYS A 9 -53.19 51.47 9.98
CA LYS A 9 -54.11 51.19 11.11
C LYS A 9 -55.18 50.16 10.77
N VAL A 10 -55.78 50.21 9.57
CA VAL A 10 -56.80 49.24 9.16
C VAL A 10 -56.19 47.86 8.86
N PHE A 11 -54.94 47.80 8.37
CA PHE A 11 -54.21 46.55 8.18
C PHE A 11 -53.77 45.94 9.53
N ALA A 12 -53.30 46.77 10.47
CA ALA A 12 -52.96 46.33 11.83
C ALA A 12 -54.17 45.77 12.60
N VAL A 13 -55.33 46.44 12.52
CA VAL A 13 -56.57 45.96 13.16
C VAL A 13 -57.13 44.71 12.47
N LYS A 14 -56.99 44.57 11.14
CA LYS A 14 -57.34 43.32 10.44
C LYS A 14 -56.40 42.17 10.79
N CYS A 15 -55.09 42.44 10.95
CA CYS A 15 -54.11 41.46 11.38
C CYS A 15 -54.34 41.03 12.84
N GLU A 16 -54.67 41.94 13.75
CA GLU A 16 -55.03 41.62 15.15
C GLU A 16 -56.32 40.79 15.24
N ILE A 17 -57.34 41.09 14.44
CA ILE A 17 -58.58 40.29 14.39
C ILE A 17 -58.36 38.91 13.76
N LEU A 18 -57.47 38.79 12.77
CA LEU A 18 -57.07 37.52 12.17
C LEU A 18 -56.22 36.69 13.14
N TYR A 19 -55.28 37.32 13.86
CA TYR A 19 -54.47 36.67 14.91
C TYR A 19 -55.35 36.18 16.06
N ALA A 20 -56.30 37.00 16.54
CA ALA A 20 -57.22 36.61 17.60
C ALA A 20 -58.15 35.45 17.18
N LYS A 21 -58.61 35.42 15.92
CA LYS A 21 -59.39 34.30 15.37
C LYS A 21 -58.56 33.02 15.19
N MET A 22 -57.27 33.15 14.87
CA MET A 22 -56.36 32.03 14.73
C MET A 22 -56.01 31.43 16.11
N GLU A 23 -55.73 32.27 17.10
CA GLU A 23 -55.55 31.86 18.51
C GLU A 23 -56.79 31.14 19.06
N ASP A 24 -58.01 31.63 18.79
CA ASP A 24 -59.24 30.99 19.26
C ASP A 24 -59.55 29.65 18.58
N SER A 25 -59.02 29.43 17.38
CA SER A 25 -59.09 28.13 16.70
C SER A 25 -58.11 27.15 17.31
N ILE A 26 -56.86 27.57 17.50
CA ILE A 26 -55.77 26.78 18.10
C ILE A 26 -56.10 26.42 19.56
N ARG A 27 -56.64 27.37 20.33
CA ARG A 27 -57.09 27.19 21.72
C ARG A 27 -58.18 26.12 21.83
N ARG A 28 -59.16 26.10 20.92
CA ARG A 28 -60.24 25.10 20.91
C ARG A 28 -59.73 23.71 20.56
N GLU A 29 -58.82 23.62 19.59
CA GLU A 29 -58.19 22.37 19.18
C GLU A 29 -57.33 21.76 20.30
N MET A 30 -56.47 22.58 20.92
CA MET A 30 -55.66 22.20 22.08
C MET A 30 -56.53 21.69 23.24
N LEU A 31 -57.56 22.46 23.62
CA LEU A 31 -58.46 22.07 24.72
C LEU A 31 -59.22 20.78 24.43
N ALA A 32 -59.59 20.52 23.17
CA ALA A 32 -60.24 19.28 22.79
C ALA A 32 -59.32 18.06 22.97
N ILE A 33 -58.04 18.16 22.57
CA ILE A 33 -57.06 17.07 22.64
C ILE A 33 -56.69 16.76 24.11
N PHE A 34 -56.43 17.77 24.93
CA PHE A 34 -56.17 17.56 26.36
C PHE A 34 -57.37 16.98 27.10
N LYS A 35 -58.59 17.43 26.75
CA LYS A 35 -59.83 16.91 27.34
C LYS A 35 -60.12 15.46 26.94
N LEU A 36 -59.83 15.07 25.68
CA LEU A 36 -59.91 13.68 25.23
C LEU A 36 -58.97 12.75 26.00
N ASN A 37 -57.81 13.26 26.43
CA ASN A 37 -56.83 12.54 27.21
C ASN A 37 -57.03 12.67 28.74
N GLY A 38 -58.14 13.27 29.19
CA GLY A 38 -58.52 13.32 30.62
C GLY A 38 -57.90 14.46 31.45
N TYR A 39 -57.25 15.43 30.83
CA TYR A 39 -56.58 16.55 31.50
C TYR A 39 -57.33 17.88 31.36
N GLN A 40 -57.26 18.73 32.39
CA GLN A 40 -57.77 20.11 32.35
C GLN A 40 -56.62 21.11 32.56
N LEU A 41 -56.45 22.04 31.60
CA LEU A 41 -55.40 23.05 31.64
C LEU A 41 -55.87 24.30 32.39
N LYS A 42 -55.07 24.80 33.35
CA LYS A 42 -55.30 26.12 33.98
C LYS A 42 -55.08 27.26 32.96
N PRO A 43 -55.69 28.44 33.15
CA PRO A 43 -55.60 29.56 32.20
C PRO A 43 -54.17 29.97 31.83
N ASP A 44 -53.26 29.98 32.81
CA ASP A 44 -51.86 30.36 32.58
C ASP A 44 -51.11 29.30 31.74
N ALA A 45 -51.40 28.02 31.98
CA ALA A 45 -50.87 26.91 31.18
C ALA A 45 -51.38 26.93 29.73
N GLN A 46 -52.65 27.31 29.52
CA GLN A 46 -53.23 27.48 28.18
C GLN A 46 -52.51 28.60 27.41
N LYS A 47 -52.24 29.73 28.09
CA LYS A 47 -51.54 30.86 27.47
C LYS A 47 -50.11 30.49 27.06
N CYS A 48 -49.38 29.81 27.94
CA CYS A 48 -48.04 29.32 27.64
C CYS A 48 -48.02 28.38 26.42
N LEU A 49 -48.94 27.41 26.35
CA LEU A 49 -48.99 26.49 25.20
C LEU A 49 -49.35 27.19 23.89
N ILE A 50 -50.25 28.16 23.93
CA ILE A 50 -50.64 28.93 22.74
C ILE A 50 -49.46 29.75 22.20
N GLU A 51 -48.64 30.34 23.08
CA GLU A 51 -47.42 31.05 22.69
C GLU A 51 -46.43 30.12 21.95
N TYR A 52 -46.19 28.90 22.46
CA TYR A 52 -45.35 27.91 21.76
C TYR A 52 -46.00 27.37 20.49
N MET A 53 -47.32 27.13 20.48
CA MET A 53 -48.01 26.64 19.29
C MET A 53 -48.04 27.67 18.16
N SER A 54 -47.95 28.95 18.49
CA SER A 54 -47.89 30.04 17.51
C SER A 54 -46.58 30.08 16.71
N THR A 55 -45.55 29.34 17.13
CA THR A 55 -44.27 29.22 16.38
C THR A 55 -44.31 28.17 15.27
N PHE A 56 -45.37 27.35 15.18
CA PHE A 56 -45.51 26.29 14.18
C PHE A 56 -46.51 26.68 13.09
N ASP A 57 -46.07 26.69 11.83
CA ASP A 57 -46.90 27.11 10.68
C ASP A 57 -47.96 26.06 10.30
N MET A 58 -47.62 24.76 10.36
CA MET A 58 -48.50 23.66 9.91
C MET A 58 -49.39 23.09 11.02
N ALA A 59 -50.59 22.64 10.65
CA ALA A 59 -51.59 22.11 11.60
C ALA A 59 -51.24 20.73 12.18
N ASP A 60 -50.56 19.88 11.40
CA ASP A 60 -50.17 18.54 11.84
C ASP A 60 -49.03 18.59 12.86
N ASP A 61 -48.08 19.52 12.69
CA ASP A 61 -46.99 19.75 13.66
C ASP A 61 -47.52 20.19 15.03
N ARG A 62 -48.55 21.05 15.04
CA ARG A 62 -49.23 21.50 16.26
C ARG A 62 -49.89 20.34 17.02
N LYS A 63 -50.51 19.40 16.31
CA LYS A 63 -51.12 18.20 16.93
C LYS A 63 -50.07 17.24 17.45
N ASN A 64 -49.01 16.99 16.68
CA ASN A 64 -47.91 16.12 17.09
C ASN A 64 -47.20 16.67 18.34
N PHE A 65 -46.95 17.98 18.39
CA PHE A 65 -46.38 18.64 19.56
C PHE A 65 -47.28 18.46 20.81
N ILE A 66 -48.59 18.68 20.71
CA ILE A 66 -49.52 18.47 21.83
C ILE A 66 -49.51 17.01 22.31
N ASN A 67 -49.55 16.04 21.39
CA ASN A 67 -49.54 14.63 21.75
C ASN A 67 -48.25 14.26 22.48
N ASN A 68 -47.10 14.76 22.03
CA ASN A 68 -45.81 14.55 22.69
C ASN A 68 -45.77 15.16 24.10
N VAL A 69 -46.32 16.37 24.28
CA VAL A 69 -46.47 17.00 25.62
C VAL A 69 -47.33 16.12 26.53
N ILE A 70 -48.44 15.58 26.03
CA ILE A 70 -49.33 14.69 26.80
C ILE A 70 -48.62 13.38 27.18
N THR A 71 -47.86 12.78 26.27
CA THR A 71 -47.09 11.56 26.56
C THR A 71 -46.04 11.77 27.65
N VAL A 72 -45.39 12.93 27.69
CA VAL A 72 -44.44 13.28 28.76
C VAL A 72 -45.17 13.49 30.08
N ILE A 73 -46.31 14.18 30.08
CA ILE A 73 -47.14 14.41 31.26
C ILE A 73 -47.62 13.08 31.87
N GLN A 74 -47.99 12.10 31.05
CA GLN A 74 -48.40 10.77 31.49
C GLN A 74 -47.31 9.98 32.22
N LYS A 75 -46.03 10.28 31.97
CA LYS A 75 -44.87 9.64 32.63
C LYS A 75 -44.51 10.30 33.96
N ILE A 76 -45.07 11.47 34.28
CA ILE A 76 -44.81 12.19 35.53
C ILE A 76 -45.88 11.75 36.56
N PRO A 77 -45.49 11.30 37.78
CA PRO A 77 -46.46 10.99 38.81
C PRO A 77 -47.20 12.26 39.24
N MET A 78 -48.51 12.34 38.97
CA MET A 78 -49.34 13.50 39.27
C MET A 78 -50.45 13.17 40.27
N GLU A 79 -50.68 14.07 41.22
CA GLU A 79 -51.74 13.94 42.24
C GLU A 79 -53.12 14.45 41.77
N SER A 80 -53.18 15.20 40.66
CA SER A 80 -54.42 15.77 40.14
C SER A 80 -54.45 15.87 38.61
N CYS A 81 -55.64 15.88 38.02
CA CYS A 81 -55.83 16.04 36.56
C CYS A 81 -55.75 17.51 36.09
N PHE A 82 -55.45 18.46 36.98
CA PHE A 82 -55.30 19.88 36.65
C PHE A 82 -53.83 20.21 36.38
N LEU A 83 -53.53 20.65 35.16
CA LEU A 83 -52.20 21.02 34.72
C LEU A 83 -51.96 22.52 34.95
N ASP A 84 -50.94 22.85 35.73
CA ASP A 84 -50.45 24.22 35.92
C ASP A 84 -49.31 24.57 34.94
N GLU A 85 -48.98 25.86 34.87
CA GLU A 85 -47.96 26.38 33.96
C GLU A 85 -46.59 25.74 34.21
N GLU A 86 -46.23 25.48 35.47
CA GLU A 86 -44.96 24.88 35.85
C GLU A 86 -44.82 23.42 35.36
N SER A 87 -45.88 22.62 35.46
CA SER A 87 -45.89 21.23 34.96
C SER A 87 -45.78 21.15 33.45
N VAL A 88 -46.45 22.08 32.75
CA VAL A 88 -46.37 22.19 31.28
C VAL A 88 -44.99 22.68 30.84
N LEU A 89 -44.43 23.71 31.49
CA LEU A 89 -43.08 24.19 31.22
C LEU A 89 -42.01 23.13 31.51
N LYS A 90 -42.16 22.31 32.56
CA LYS A 90 -41.28 21.16 32.80
C LYS A 90 -41.37 20.12 31.69
N SER A 91 -42.57 19.87 31.17
CA SER A 91 -42.80 18.92 30.06
C SER A 91 -42.23 19.45 28.75
N ILE A 92 -42.39 20.75 28.46
CA ILE A 92 -41.79 21.41 27.29
C ILE A 92 -40.27 21.44 27.42
N LYS A 93 -39.71 21.79 28.58
CA LYS A 93 -38.26 21.70 28.82
C LYS A 93 -37.72 20.27 28.74
N HIS A 94 -38.55 19.27 29.02
CA HIS A 94 -38.20 17.87 28.83
C HIS A 94 -38.17 17.53 27.33
N LEU A 95 -39.14 18.02 26.54
CA LEU A 95 -39.17 17.92 25.07
C LEU A 95 -38.03 18.68 24.37
N GLU A 96 -37.68 19.87 24.86
CA GLU A 96 -36.53 20.65 24.36
C GLU A 96 -35.19 20.01 24.74
N LYS A 97 -35.15 19.22 25.82
CA LYS A 97 -33.98 18.37 26.16
C LYS A 97 -33.89 17.11 25.29
N THR A 98 -34.97 16.68 24.63
CA THR A 98 -35.00 15.51 23.75
C THR A 98 -34.57 15.80 22.32
N ILE A 99 -34.48 17.07 21.90
CA ILE A 99 -33.90 17.44 20.60
C ILE A 99 -32.41 17.78 20.84
N PRO A 100 -31.47 16.84 20.62
CA PRO A 100 -30.06 17.10 20.79
C PRO A 100 -29.61 18.29 19.94
N LYS A 101 -28.74 19.15 20.49
CA LYS A 101 -28.08 20.20 19.70
C LYS A 101 -27.31 19.54 18.55
N LYS A 102 -27.12 20.24 17.43
CA LYS A 102 -26.32 19.73 16.30
C LYS A 102 -24.90 19.25 16.70
N SER A 103 -24.33 19.83 17.76
CA SER A 103 -23.05 19.41 18.35
C SER A 103 -23.11 18.15 19.22
N GLU A 104 -24.30 17.65 19.55
CA GLU A 104 -24.58 16.45 20.36
C GLU A 104 -24.98 15.25 19.47
N LEU A 105 -25.22 15.48 18.17
CA LEU A 105 -25.55 14.42 17.19
C LEU A 105 -24.35 13.54 16.82
N PHE A 106 -23.14 14.09 16.90
CA PHE A 106 -21.91 13.39 16.56
C PHE A 106 -20.83 13.61 17.62
N ILE A 107 -20.08 12.56 17.94
CA ILE A 107 -19.00 12.57 18.93
C ILE A 107 -17.79 11.89 18.32
N ILE A 108 -16.64 12.55 18.39
CA ILE A 108 -15.35 11.96 18.05
C ILE A 108 -14.69 11.54 19.35
N ILE A 109 -14.41 10.25 19.47
CA ILE A 109 -13.84 9.62 20.67
C ILE A 109 -12.36 9.34 20.37
N PRO A 110 -11.43 10.10 21.00
CA PRO A 110 -10.00 9.86 20.84
C PRO A 110 -9.57 8.54 21.50
N ALA A 111 -8.51 7.93 20.98
CA ALA A 111 -8.01 6.63 21.42
C ALA A 111 -7.67 6.56 22.92
N ASN A 112 -7.23 7.65 23.52
CA ASN A 112 -6.91 7.72 24.97
C ASN A 112 -8.13 7.85 25.89
N VAL A 113 -9.31 8.12 25.32
CA VAL A 113 -10.59 8.23 26.05
C VAL A 113 -11.44 6.98 25.89
N VAL A 114 -11.08 6.08 24.96
CA VAL A 114 -11.76 4.80 24.77
C VAL A 114 -11.80 4.04 26.11
N PRO A 115 -12.97 3.51 26.53
CA PRO A 115 -13.06 2.77 27.77
C PRO A 115 -12.13 1.55 27.78
N LYS A 116 -11.28 1.44 28.80
CA LYS A 116 -10.45 0.26 29.03
C LYS A 116 -11.26 -0.79 29.77
N PHE A 117 -11.25 -2.04 29.31
CA PHE A 117 -12.00 -3.14 29.90
C PHE A 117 -11.24 -4.46 29.81
N SER A 118 -11.64 -5.43 30.64
CA SER A 118 -11.19 -6.81 30.60
C SER A 118 -12.36 -7.73 30.88
N TYR A 119 -12.32 -8.95 30.33
CA TYR A 119 -13.25 -10.00 30.68
C TYR A 119 -12.76 -10.75 31.94
N ASP A 120 -13.68 -11.04 32.85
CA ASP A 120 -13.44 -11.85 34.05
C ASP A 120 -14.06 -13.23 33.82
N MET A 121 -13.21 -14.26 33.78
CA MET A 121 -13.60 -15.65 33.52
C MET A 121 -14.49 -16.23 34.61
N ASP A 122 -14.27 -15.86 35.88
CA ASP A 122 -15.01 -16.41 37.01
C ASP A 122 -16.40 -15.81 37.09
N LYS A 123 -16.50 -14.50 36.82
CA LYS A 123 -17.78 -13.77 36.82
C LYS A 123 -18.52 -13.86 35.49
N LYS A 124 -17.86 -14.31 34.43
CA LYS A 124 -18.34 -14.33 33.04
C LYS A 124 -18.86 -12.96 32.57
N LYS A 125 -18.21 -11.88 33.00
CA LYS A 125 -18.64 -10.50 32.71
C LYS A 125 -17.45 -9.60 32.41
N PHE A 126 -17.71 -8.58 31.60
CA PHE A 126 -16.77 -7.48 31.41
C PHE A 126 -16.77 -6.55 32.62
N HIS A 127 -15.60 -6.00 32.94
CA HIS A 127 -15.47 -4.93 33.92
C HIS A 127 -14.58 -3.82 33.35
N LEU A 128 -14.94 -2.57 33.65
CA LEU A 128 -14.14 -1.41 33.28
C LEU A 128 -12.92 -1.31 34.19
N LEU A 129 -11.77 -1.05 33.56
CA LEU A 129 -10.51 -0.81 34.26
C LEU A 129 -10.29 0.70 34.42
N PRO A 130 -9.73 1.15 35.57
CA PRO A 130 -9.44 2.55 35.77
C PRO A 130 -8.42 3.04 34.72
N CYS A 131 -8.78 4.08 33.98
CA CYS A 131 -7.88 4.71 33.02
C CYS A 131 -6.98 5.70 33.77
N THR A 132 -5.72 5.36 34.02
CA THR A 132 -4.76 6.28 34.65
C THR A 132 -4.37 7.37 33.66
N ALA A 133 -5.09 8.50 33.67
CA ALA A 133 -4.82 9.68 32.86
C ALA A 133 -3.58 10.46 33.33
N SER A 134 -2.43 9.79 33.44
CA SER A 134 -1.14 10.40 33.80
C SER A 134 -0.25 10.56 32.57
N LYS A 135 0.59 11.61 32.55
CA LYS A 135 1.71 11.79 31.60
C LYS A 135 2.64 10.55 31.52
N SER A 136 2.56 9.64 32.49
CA SER A 136 3.21 8.32 32.51
C SER A 136 2.63 7.28 31.54
N ALA A 137 1.51 7.56 30.85
CA ALA A 137 0.84 6.60 29.98
C ALA A 137 1.65 6.16 28.75
N MET A 138 2.72 6.87 28.37
CA MET A 138 3.60 6.43 27.28
C MET A 138 4.73 5.50 27.71
N LEU A 139 4.95 5.33 29.01
CA LEU A 139 5.97 4.46 29.59
C LEU A 139 5.29 3.26 30.24
N SER A 140 5.20 2.16 29.51
CA SER A 140 4.52 0.95 29.97
C SER A 140 5.46 -0.01 30.71
N THR A 141 4.88 -0.83 31.58
CA THR A 141 5.58 -1.87 32.36
C THR A 141 5.47 -3.25 31.70
N GLY A 142 6.33 -4.20 32.11
CA GLY A 142 6.24 -5.58 31.64
C GLY A 142 4.87 -6.23 31.90
N ALA A 143 4.22 -5.91 33.02
CA ALA A 143 2.88 -6.39 33.35
C ALA A 143 1.81 -5.87 32.38
N GLU A 144 1.97 -4.66 31.83
CA GLU A 144 1.04 -4.14 30.83
C GLU A 144 1.23 -4.82 29.47
N LYS A 145 2.46 -5.25 29.15
CA LYS A 145 2.72 -6.08 27.96
C LYS A 145 2.08 -7.46 28.08
N GLU A 146 2.18 -8.09 29.25
CA GLU A 146 1.50 -9.35 29.54
C GLU A 146 -0.03 -9.20 29.44
N ALA A 147 -0.57 -8.17 30.10
CA ALA A 147 -2.01 -7.89 30.09
C ALA A 147 -2.55 -7.65 28.68
N LEU A 148 -1.76 -7.04 27.77
CA LEU A 148 -2.13 -6.86 26.37
C LEU A 148 -2.50 -8.18 25.70
N TYR A 149 -1.60 -9.18 25.72
CA TYR A 149 -1.85 -10.46 25.07
C TYR A 149 -2.95 -11.26 25.78
N ARG A 150 -2.96 -11.24 27.11
CA ARG A 150 -4.01 -11.87 27.92
C ARG A 150 -5.40 -11.32 27.59
N ASN A 151 -5.54 -10.00 27.47
CA ASN A 151 -6.82 -9.37 27.19
C ASN A 151 -7.29 -9.64 25.75
N ARG A 152 -6.37 -9.65 24.77
CA ARG A 152 -6.70 -10.06 23.39
C ARG A 152 -7.24 -11.48 23.33
N PHE A 153 -6.59 -12.41 24.03
CA PHE A 153 -7.05 -13.80 24.12
C PHE A 153 -8.43 -13.89 24.79
N LEU A 154 -8.59 -13.29 25.98
CA LEU A 154 -9.85 -13.34 26.73
C LEU A 154 -11.03 -12.72 25.97
N LEU A 155 -10.80 -11.64 25.20
CA LEU A 155 -11.81 -10.99 24.39
C LEU A 155 -12.39 -11.92 23.31
N ILE A 156 -11.54 -12.75 22.70
CA ILE A 156 -11.97 -13.70 21.68
C ILE A 156 -12.48 -14.99 22.32
N TYR A 157 -11.87 -15.43 23.41
CA TYR A 157 -12.28 -16.62 24.14
C TYR A 157 -13.70 -16.51 24.66
N GLN A 158 -14.11 -15.34 25.18
CA GLN A 158 -15.49 -15.15 25.64
C GLN A 158 -16.52 -15.25 24.49
N ARG A 159 -16.18 -14.81 23.27
CA ARG A 159 -17.06 -14.95 22.09
C ARG A 159 -17.36 -16.40 21.78
N LEU A 160 -16.37 -17.28 21.95
CA LEU A 160 -16.54 -18.72 21.78
C LEU A 160 -17.49 -19.29 22.83
N LEU A 161 -17.38 -18.87 24.09
CA LEU A 161 -18.26 -19.34 25.17
C LEU A 161 -19.73 -18.97 24.96
N ASN A 162 -19.99 -17.86 24.27
CA ASN A 162 -21.34 -17.40 23.94
C ASN A 162 -21.91 -18.06 22.68
N HIS A 163 -21.07 -18.74 21.88
CA HIS A 163 -21.49 -19.34 20.62
C HIS A 163 -22.17 -20.70 20.83
N GLU A 164 -23.30 -20.93 20.15
CA GLU A 164 -24.19 -22.09 20.35
C GLU A 164 -23.47 -23.45 20.28
N LEU A 165 -22.49 -23.58 19.37
CA LEU A 165 -21.68 -24.80 19.19
C LEU A 165 -20.82 -25.20 20.39
N PHE A 166 -20.62 -24.29 21.35
CA PHE A 166 -19.75 -24.46 22.52
C PHE A 166 -20.50 -24.29 23.86
N THR A 167 -21.77 -23.88 23.83
CA THR A 167 -22.62 -23.77 25.04
C THR A 167 -23.09 -25.13 25.55
N VAL A 168 -23.05 -25.31 26.87
CA VAL A 168 -23.30 -26.61 27.55
C VAL A 168 -24.80 -26.89 27.77
N ASP A 169 -25.68 -25.91 27.64
CA ASP A 169 -27.10 -26.07 27.99
C ASP A 169 -27.98 -26.74 26.91
N GLU A 170 -29.09 -27.31 27.40
CA GLU A 170 -30.09 -28.29 26.91
C GLU A 170 -30.09 -28.81 25.43
N PRO A 171 -30.54 -30.07 25.21
CA PRO A 171 -30.53 -30.70 23.90
C PRO A 171 -31.62 -30.09 22.99
N SER A 172 -31.30 -29.00 22.31
CA SER A 172 -32.13 -28.51 21.21
C SER A 172 -32.01 -29.44 20.01
N VAL A 173 -33.18 -29.81 19.50
CA VAL A 173 -33.46 -30.71 18.38
C VAL A 173 -32.75 -30.24 17.12
N PHE A 174 -31.53 -30.69 16.83
CA PHE A 174 -30.94 -30.92 15.49
C PHE A 174 -29.49 -31.46 15.69
N ASN A 175 -29.06 -32.40 14.83
CA ASN A 175 -27.77 -33.12 14.87
C ASN A 175 -26.52 -32.22 14.66
N ALA A 176 -26.33 -31.16 15.44
CA ALA A 176 -25.11 -30.34 15.40
C ALA A 176 -24.05 -30.94 16.34
N LYS A 177 -22.85 -31.19 15.79
CA LYS A 177 -21.69 -31.69 16.53
C LYS A 177 -21.25 -30.60 17.52
N LYS A 178 -21.53 -30.74 18.82
CA LYS A 178 -21.02 -29.84 19.87
C LYS A 178 -19.51 -30.04 20.03
N TYR A 179 -18.75 -28.96 20.11
CA TYR A 179 -17.29 -29.00 20.27
C TYR A 179 -16.90 -28.73 21.73
N GLN A 180 -16.00 -29.54 22.28
CA GLN A 180 -15.40 -29.32 23.59
C GLN A 180 -14.01 -28.72 23.41
N ILE A 181 -13.79 -27.50 23.90
CA ILE A 181 -12.48 -26.85 23.90
C ILE A 181 -11.62 -27.44 25.01
N ARG A 182 -10.38 -27.81 24.69
CA ARG A 182 -9.38 -28.26 25.66
C ARG A 182 -8.30 -27.18 25.86
N THR A 183 -7.74 -27.12 27.07
CA THR A 183 -6.59 -26.27 27.38
C THR A 183 -5.29 -26.95 26.97
N VAL A 184 -4.24 -26.16 26.70
CA VAL A 184 -2.92 -26.66 26.30
C VAL A 184 -2.31 -27.55 27.40
N GLU A 185 -2.42 -27.16 28.67
CA GLU A 185 -1.95 -27.97 29.81
C GLU A 185 -2.56 -29.37 29.83
N SER A 186 -3.85 -29.50 29.50
CA SER A 186 -4.53 -30.80 29.47
C SER A 186 -3.98 -31.75 28.39
N LEU A 187 -3.32 -31.20 27.37
CA LEU A 187 -2.69 -31.96 26.29
C LEU A 187 -1.27 -32.38 26.67
N CYS A 188 -0.48 -31.46 27.25
CA CYS A 188 0.87 -31.73 27.72
C CYS A 188 0.90 -32.81 28.82
N GLY A 189 -0.15 -32.89 29.64
CA GLY A 189 -0.29 -33.91 30.68
C GLY A 189 -0.71 -35.30 30.19
N PHE A 190 -1.06 -35.46 28.90
CA PHE A 190 -1.61 -36.71 28.38
C PHE A 190 -0.51 -37.66 27.89
N GLN A 191 -0.31 -38.78 28.59
CA GLN A 191 0.61 -39.85 28.18
C GLN A 191 -0.08 -40.82 27.20
N GLY A 192 -0.27 -40.40 25.94
CA GLY A 192 -0.88 -41.23 24.89
C GLY A 192 -1.21 -40.43 23.61
N SER A 193 -1.86 -41.05 22.62
CA SER A 193 -2.39 -40.35 21.43
C SER A 193 -3.84 -39.93 21.63
N LEU A 194 -4.10 -38.62 21.64
CA LEU A 194 -5.47 -38.08 21.77
C LEU A 194 -6.04 -37.83 20.37
N LYS A 195 -7.09 -38.58 20.00
CA LYS A 195 -7.77 -38.42 18.70
C LYS A 195 -8.70 -37.21 18.72
N SER A 196 -8.56 -36.32 17.72
CA SER A 196 -9.44 -35.19 17.37
C SER A 196 -9.87 -34.32 18.56
N THR A 197 -9.12 -33.24 18.79
CA THR A 197 -9.42 -32.20 19.79
C THR A 197 -9.48 -30.84 19.12
N VAL A 198 -10.29 -29.94 19.69
CA VAL A 198 -10.34 -28.52 19.30
C VAL A 198 -9.69 -27.70 20.40
N ILE A 199 -8.75 -26.85 19.99
CA ILE A 199 -7.92 -26.05 20.89
C ILE A 199 -7.97 -24.62 20.39
N VAL A 200 -8.02 -23.68 21.34
CA VAL A 200 -8.02 -22.25 21.03
C VAL A 200 -6.78 -21.66 21.67
N GLY A 201 -5.95 -21.02 20.86
CA GLY A 201 -4.67 -20.50 21.31
C GLY A 201 -4.15 -19.42 20.39
N MET A 202 -3.21 -18.64 20.90
CA MET A 202 -2.39 -17.72 20.14
C MET A 202 -1.26 -18.50 19.47
N MET A 203 -1.12 -18.34 18.16
CA MET A 203 -0.09 -19.03 17.40
C MET A 203 1.19 -18.20 17.34
N SER A 204 2.31 -18.74 17.80
CA SER A 204 3.60 -18.06 17.86
C SER A 204 4.68 -18.81 17.08
N GLN A 205 5.70 -18.09 16.62
CA GLN A 205 6.85 -18.66 15.89
C GLN A 205 8.14 -18.29 16.62
N LEU A 206 8.58 -19.17 17.52
CA LEU A 206 9.76 -18.92 18.37
C LEU A 206 11.09 -19.17 17.64
N LYS A 207 11.11 -20.11 16.67
CA LYS A 207 12.26 -20.38 15.79
C LYS A 207 11.78 -20.58 14.35
N HIS A 208 12.70 -20.47 13.40
CA HIS A 208 12.40 -20.64 11.98
C HIS A 208 11.78 -22.03 11.74
N HIS A 209 10.60 -22.06 11.12
CA HIS A 209 9.78 -23.26 10.86
C HIS A 209 9.26 -24.06 12.06
N THR A 210 9.35 -23.56 13.30
CA THR A 210 8.70 -24.19 14.46
C THR A 210 7.54 -23.31 14.94
N PHE A 211 6.33 -23.84 14.86
CA PHE A 211 5.12 -23.15 15.31
C PHE A 211 4.71 -23.66 16.68
N HIS A 212 4.24 -22.77 17.54
CA HIS A 212 3.69 -23.10 18.85
C HIS A 212 2.28 -22.55 18.98
N LEU A 213 1.45 -23.23 19.76
CA LEU A 213 0.13 -22.75 20.17
C LEU A 213 0.17 -22.48 21.67
N GLU A 214 -0.17 -21.26 22.05
CA GLU A 214 -0.11 -20.78 23.43
C GLU A 214 -1.52 -20.40 23.93
N ASP A 215 -1.90 -20.84 25.13
CA ASP A 215 -3.07 -20.36 25.83
C ASP A 215 -2.70 -19.85 27.24
N LEU A 216 -3.67 -19.59 28.11
CA LEU A 216 -3.40 -19.12 29.48
C LEU A 216 -2.72 -20.16 30.39
N THR A 217 -2.64 -21.41 29.96
CA THR A 217 -2.15 -22.56 30.74
C THR A 217 -0.76 -23.03 30.32
N GLY A 218 -0.36 -22.78 29.06
CA GLY A 218 0.99 -23.11 28.56
C GLY A 218 1.10 -23.04 27.05
N ASP A 219 2.19 -23.60 26.52
CA ASP A 219 2.47 -23.71 25.09
C ASP A 219 2.69 -25.17 24.64
N ILE A 220 2.37 -25.46 23.38
CA ILE A 220 2.61 -26.76 22.73
C ILE A 220 3.13 -26.56 21.30
N GLU A 221 4.13 -27.35 20.91
CA GLU A 221 4.66 -27.35 19.55
C GLU A 221 3.63 -27.88 18.55
N MET A 222 3.52 -27.21 17.40
CA MET A 222 2.58 -27.53 16.32
C MET A 222 3.28 -28.00 15.06
N ASN A 223 2.77 -29.10 14.51
CA ASN A 223 3.09 -29.55 13.16
C ASN A 223 1.97 -29.13 12.18
N LEU A 224 2.37 -28.37 11.15
CA LEU A 224 1.48 -27.81 10.13
C LEU A 224 1.55 -28.51 8.75
N THR A 225 2.24 -29.64 8.62
CA THR A 225 2.55 -30.24 7.29
C THR A 225 1.33 -30.68 6.48
N GLU A 226 0.27 -31.12 7.14
CA GLU A 226 -0.97 -31.62 6.51
C GLU A 226 -2.19 -30.75 6.85
N THR A 227 -1.94 -29.49 7.21
CA THR A 227 -3.00 -28.61 7.73
C THR A 227 -3.79 -27.92 6.62
N ASN A 228 -5.11 -27.97 6.73
CA ASN A 228 -6.02 -27.18 5.91
C ASN A 228 -6.38 -25.86 6.61
N PHE A 229 -6.16 -24.73 5.96
CA PHE A 229 -6.50 -23.40 6.49
C PHE A 229 -7.86 -22.95 5.96
N GLN A 230 -8.70 -22.46 6.87
CA GLN A 230 -9.95 -21.79 6.49
C GLN A 230 -9.67 -20.43 5.82
N PRO A 231 -10.64 -19.82 5.11
CA PRO A 231 -10.44 -18.53 4.48
C PRO A 231 -10.05 -17.42 5.47
N GLY A 232 -8.85 -16.87 5.33
CA GLY A 232 -8.28 -15.89 6.25
C GLY A 232 -6.81 -15.57 5.97
N LEU A 233 -6.29 -14.51 6.58
CA LEU A 233 -4.87 -14.15 6.54
C LEU A 233 -4.25 -14.44 7.91
N TYR A 234 -3.34 -15.41 7.98
CA TYR A 234 -2.81 -15.92 9.25
C TYR A 234 -1.41 -15.41 9.51
N VAL A 235 -1.26 -14.61 10.57
CA VAL A 235 0.01 -14.03 11.03
C VAL A 235 0.34 -14.55 12.43
N GLU A 236 1.62 -14.46 12.79
CA GLU A 236 2.08 -14.69 14.17
C GLU A 236 1.29 -13.84 15.19
N ASN A 237 1.07 -14.41 16.37
CA ASN A 237 0.32 -13.89 17.51
C ASN A 237 -1.19 -13.69 17.27
N MET A 238 -1.76 -14.31 16.23
CA MET A 238 -3.21 -14.38 16.06
C MET A 238 -3.82 -15.51 16.90
N ILE A 239 -5.02 -15.25 17.42
CA ILE A 239 -5.81 -16.26 18.12
C ILE A 239 -6.56 -17.11 17.10
N VAL A 240 -6.28 -18.40 17.09
CA VAL A 240 -6.83 -19.37 16.14
C VAL A 240 -7.49 -20.52 16.87
N MET A 241 -8.39 -21.19 16.15
CA MET A 241 -8.97 -22.46 16.53
C MET A 241 -8.29 -23.55 15.71
N VAL A 242 -7.71 -24.52 16.40
CA VAL A 242 -6.97 -25.64 15.80
C VAL A 242 -7.72 -26.93 16.10
N GLU A 243 -8.12 -27.64 15.04
CA GLU A 243 -8.56 -29.03 15.12
C GLU A 243 -7.36 -29.92 14.80
N GLY A 244 -7.13 -30.96 15.59
CA GLY A 244 -6.00 -31.85 15.38
C GLY A 244 -5.93 -33.02 16.36
N PHE A 245 -4.80 -33.71 16.37
CA PHE A 245 -4.50 -34.76 17.34
C PHE A 245 -3.11 -34.55 17.94
N VAL A 246 -2.89 -35.07 19.14
CA VAL A 246 -1.60 -34.96 19.83
C VAL A 246 -0.90 -36.32 19.80
N SER A 247 0.35 -36.33 19.35
CA SER A 247 1.26 -37.49 19.40
C SER A 247 2.63 -37.00 19.83
N ASP A 248 3.29 -37.74 20.74
CA ASP A 248 4.66 -37.44 21.17
C ASP A 248 4.88 -35.99 21.65
N SER A 249 3.87 -35.42 22.34
CA SER A 249 3.86 -34.01 22.82
C SER A 249 3.83 -32.94 21.73
N ILE A 250 3.54 -33.31 20.48
CA ILE A 250 3.36 -32.40 19.34
C ILE A 250 1.89 -32.41 18.92
N LEU A 251 1.34 -31.21 18.71
CA LEU A 251 0.01 -31.03 18.14
C LEU A 251 0.07 -31.09 16.61
N HIS A 252 -0.46 -32.15 16.02
CA HIS A 252 -0.63 -32.27 14.58
C HIS A 252 -1.94 -31.61 14.17
N ALA A 253 -1.86 -30.42 13.57
CA ALA A 253 -3.02 -29.65 13.16
C ALA A 253 -3.60 -30.21 11.85
N THR A 254 -4.88 -30.59 11.86
CA THR A 254 -5.62 -31.00 10.66
C THR A 254 -6.30 -29.79 10.00
N THR A 255 -6.89 -28.91 10.81
CA THR A 255 -7.61 -27.72 10.32
C THR A 255 -7.30 -26.53 11.21
N ILE A 256 -7.03 -25.36 10.62
CA ILE A 256 -6.88 -24.10 11.34
C ILE A 256 -7.92 -23.10 10.83
N GLY A 257 -8.67 -22.51 11.76
CA GLY A 257 -9.71 -21.52 11.48
C GLY A 257 -9.68 -20.38 12.49
N PHE A 258 -10.40 -19.30 12.19
CA PHE A 258 -10.62 -18.26 13.19
C PHE A 258 -11.82 -18.59 14.09
N PRO A 259 -11.81 -18.14 15.35
CA PRO A 259 -13.00 -18.13 16.19
C PRO A 259 -14.17 -17.37 15.53
N PRO A 260 -15.43 -17.83 15.72
CA PRO A 260 -16.59 -17.28 15.04
C PRO A 260 -16.82 -15.82 15.43
N ILE A 261 -17.15 -14.99 14.44
CA ILE A 261 -17.44 -13.56 14.60
C ILE A 261 -18.81 -13.38 15.22
N GLU A 262 -18.88 -12.66 16.34
CA GLU A 262 -20.12 -12.32 17.04
C GLU A 262 -20.67 -11.00 16.47
N SER A 263 -21.95 -10.95 16.13
CA SER A 263 -22.59 -9.73 15.62
C SER A 263 -22.71 -8.68 16.74
N ALA A 264 -22.92 -7.41 16.36
CA ALA A 264 -23.13 -6.35 17.34
C ALA A 264 -24.37 -6.59 18.21
N GLU A 265 -25.46 -7.10 17.62
CA GLU A 265 -26.71 -7.42 18.33
C GLU A 265 -26.50 -8.52 19.38
N GLN A 266 -25.81 -9.59 18.99
CA GLN A 266 -25.45 -10.68 19.91
C GLN A 266 -24.59 -10.16 21.08
N SER A 267 -23.56 -9.38 20.76
CA SER A 267 -22.67 -8.80 21.77
C SER A 267 -23.43 -7.91 22.76
N LEU A 268 -24.35 -7.07 22.26
CA LEU A 268 -25.13 -6.15 23.09
C LEU A 268 -26.09 -6.88 24.05
N ASN A 269 -26.59 -8.07 23.69
CA ASN A 269 -27.42 -8.88 24.59
C ASN A 269 -26.65 -9.38 25.82
N HIS A 270 -25.33 -9.56 25.70
CA HIS A 270 -24.46 -10.01 26.78
C HIS A 270 -23.84 -8.86 27.59
N LEU A 271 -23.92 -7.63 27.09
CA LEU A 271 -23.41 -6.43 27.74
C LEU A 271 -24.52 -5.82 28.60
N ASP A 272 -24.35 -5.81 29.93
CA ASP A 272 -25.30 -5.24 30.91
C ASP A 272 -25.39 -3.68 30.81
N ASN A 273 -25.82 -3.14 29.66
CA ASN A 273 -25.83 -1.71 29.32
C ASN A 273 -24.46 -1.00 29.41
N MET A 274 -23.36 -1.75 29.28
CA MET A 274 -22.01 -1.20 29.32
C MET A 274 -21.62 -0.57 27.97
N ASP A 275 -21.26 0.71 27.98
CA ASP A 275 -20.70 1.38 26.81
C ASP A 275 -19.20 1.06 26.66
N LEU A 276 -18.88 0.04 25.86
CA LEU A 276 -17.50 -0.31 25.51
C LEU A 276 -16.98 0.46 24.28
N PHE A 277 -17.89 1.05 23.48
CA PHE A 277 -17.51 1.84 22.31
C PHE A 277 -17.01 3.23 22.72
N GLY A 278 -17.68 3.84 23.71
CA GLY A 278 -17.44 5.18 24.22
C GLY A 278 -18.49 6.20 23.73
N GLY A 279 -18.51 7.36 24.39
CA GLY A 279 -19.36 8.51 24.02
C GLY A 279 -20.81 8.47 24.55
N GLN A 280 -21.28 7.37 25.15
CA GLN A 280 -22.69 7.27 25.58
C GLN A 280 -23.03 8.17 26.78
N LYS A 281 -22.06 8.54 27.63
CA LYS A 281 -22.31 9.49 28.74
C LYS A 281 -22.66 10.90 28.26
N GLU A 282 -22.30 11.23 27.02
CA GLU A 282 -22.55 12.53 26.39
C GLU A 282 -23.89 12.53 25.63
N ILE A 283 -24.36 11.36 25.16
CA ILE A 283 -25.69 11.14 24.58
C ILE A 283 -26.64 10.68 25.70
N LYS A 284 -27.29 11.62 26.39
CA LYS A 284 -28.24 11.29 27.47
C LYS A 284 -29.38 10.41 26.96
N GLU A 285 -29.71 9.36 27.73
CA GLU A 285 -31.03 8.73 27.94
C GLU A 285 -31.98 8.50 26.73
N LEU A 286 -31.50 8.54 25.49
CA LEU A 286 -32.32 8.23 24.30
C LEU A 286 -32.24 6.73 24.00
N ASN A 287 -33.40 6.10 23.79
CA ASN A 287 -33.48 4.69 23.39
C ASN A 287 -33.15 4.53 21.89
N LEU A 288 -32.77 3.33 21.44
CA LEU A 288 -32.41 3.05 20.04
C LEU A 288 -33.48 3.50 19.03
N ASN A 289 -34.76 3.37 19.39
CA ASN A 289 -35.88 3.82 18.54
C ASN A 289 -35.94 5.34 18.36
N GLU A 290 -35.56 6.10 19.40
CA GLU A 290 -35.53 7.57 19.34
C GLU A 290 -34.34 8.06 18.52
N LEU A 291 -33.20 7.34 18.59
CA LEU A 291 -32.04 7.62 17.75
C LEU A 291 -32.33 7.34 16.26
N SER A 292 -33.01 6.24 15.96
CA SER A 292 -33.40 5.88 14.59
C SER A 292 -34.36 6.91 13.95
N GLN A 293 -35.30 7.46 14.72
CA GLN A 293 -36.18 8.55 14.24
C GLN A 293 -35.39 9.85 13.94
N LEU A 294 -34.36 10.14 14.74
CA LEU A 294 -33.46 11.27 14.49
C LEU A 294 -32.59 11.04 13.25
N GLU A 295 -32.19 9.80 12.96
CA GLU A 295 -31.43 9.44 11.75
C GLU A 295 -32.23 9.67 10.48
N GLU A 296 -33.54 9.37 10.47
CA GLU A 296 -34.43 9.70 9.35
C GLU A 296 -34.63 11.21 9.17
N THR A 297 -34.55 11.97 10.27
CA THR A 297 -34.76 13.43 10.26
C THR A 297 -33.50 14.19 9.84
N PHE A 298 -32.32 13.71 10.21
CA PHE A 298 -31.02 14.33 9.92
C PHE A 298 -30.21 13.45 8.97
N ASP A 299 -30.43 13.62 7.67
CA ASP A 299 -29.59 12.95 6.66
C ASP A 299 -28.13 13.46 6.76
N ALA A 300 -27.22 12.52 7.01
CA ALA A 300 -25.79 12.80 7.14
C ALA A 300 -25.00 11.99 6.12
N MET A 301 -23.99 12.65 5.57
CA MET A 301 -23.06 12.07 4.61
C MET A 301 -21.63 12.21 5.13
N PHE A 302 -20.95 11.07 5.21
CA PHE A 302 -19.52 11.00 5.50
C PHE A 302 -18.74 10.84 4.21
N ILE A 303 -17.76 11.70 4.00
CA ILE A 303 -16.85 11.70 2.86
C ILE A 303 -15.47 11.31 3.37
N PHE A 304 -15.03 10.10 3.05
CA PHE A 304 -13.75 9.57 3.49
C PHE A 304 -12.68 9.77 2.42
N LEU A 305 -11.59 10.39 2.81
CA LEU A 305 -10.46 10.70 1.93
C LEU A 305 -9.17 10.23 2.62
N SER A 306 -8.28 9.55 1.89
CA SER A 306 -6.99 9.06 2.40
C SER A 306 -5.82 9.58 1.56
N ASP A 307 -4.66 9.79 2.18
CA ASP A 307 -3.40 10.21 1.53
C ASP A 307 -3.56 11.48 0.67
N ILE A 308 -3.93 12.56 1.35
CA ILE A 308 -4.30 13.85 0.76
C ILE A 308 -3.10 14.78 0.78
N PHE A 309 -2.26 14.66 -0.25
CA PHE A 309 -1.01 15.42 -0.35
C PHE A 309 -1.26 16.92 -0.59
N LEU A 310 -1.28 17.70 0.49
CA LEU A 310 -1.56 19.13 0.48
C LEU A 310 -0.46 19.94 -0.19
N ASP A 311 0.73 19.40 -0.40
CA ASP A 311 1.83 20.00 -1.18
C ASP A 311 1.65 19.82 -2.69
N SER A 312 0.81 18.88 -3.14
CA SER A 312 0.55 18.61 -4.56
C SER A 312 -0.48 19.59 -5.16
N PRO A 313 -0.14 20.34 -6.23
CA PRO A 313 -1.10 21.19 -6.93
C PRO A 313 -2.25 20.41 -7.56
N LYS A 314 -2.02 19.16 -7.99
CA LYS A 314 -3.05 18.29 -8.57
C LYS A 314 -4.13 17.97 -7.54
N VAL A 315 -3.71 17.59 -6.33
CA VAL A 315 -4.61 17.29 -5.20
C VAL A 315 -5.42 18.53 -4.81
N ARG A 316 -4.78 19.70 -4.73
CA ARG A 316 -5.50 20.96 -4.45
C ARG A 316 -6.58 21.28 -5.48
N LYS A 317 -6.31 21.07 -6.77
CA LYS A 317 -7.32 21.23 -7.83
C LYS A 317 -8.47 20.22 -7.69
N ALA A 318 -8.15 18.96 -7.40
CA ALA A 318 -9.16 17.92 -7.18
C ALA A 318 -10.05 18.24 -5.96
N LEU A 319 -9.47 18.72 -4.86
CA LEU A 319 -10.24 19.16 -3.69
C LEU A 319 -11.15 20.35 -4.01
N ASN A 320 -10.69 21.30 -4.83
CA ASN A 320 -11.54 22.41 -5.26
C ASN A 320 -12.76 21.91 -6.06
N CYS A 321 -12.55 21.00 -7.02
CA CYS A 321 -13.63 20.36 -7.78
C CYS A 321 -14.58 19.56 -6.88
N LEU A 322 -14.04 18.83 -5.90
CA LEU A 322 -14.83 18.10 -4.92
C LEU A 322 -15.75 19.04 -4.13
N PHE A 323 -15.20 20.13 -3.59
CA PHE A 323 -15.97 21.09 -2.82
C PHE A 323 -17.01 21.82 -3.68
N ASP A 324 -16.71 22.08 -4.95
CA ASP A 324 -17.66 22.62 -5.91
C ASP A 324 -18.91 21.74 -6.04
N GLY A 325 -18.72 20.42 -6.26
CA GLY A 325 -19.82 19.47 -6.37
C GLY A 325 -20.67 19.32 -5.11
N PHE A 326 -20.09 19.57 -3.92
CA PHE A 326 -20.83 19.57 -2.65
C PHE A 326 -21.35 20.95 -2.24
N SER A 327 -21.10 22.00 -3.03
CA SER A 327 -21.56 23.36 -2.72
C SER A 327 -23.04 23.58 -3.06
N GLU A 328 -23.57 22.84 -4.05
CA GLU A 328 -24.94 22.97 -4.58
C GLU A 328 -26.00 22.11 -3.86
N ASN A 329 -25.58 21.11 -3.08
CA ASN A 329 -26.49 20.12 -2.46
C ASN A 329 -27.30 20.67 -1.27
N ASP A 330 -28.47 20.05 -1.04
CA ASP A 330 -29.51 20.37 -0.05
C ASP A 330 -28.97 20.99 1.26
N PRO A 331 -29.40 22.20 1.67
CA PRO A 331 -28.95 22.87 2.89
C PRO A 331 -29.30 22.13 4.19
N SER A 332 -30.21 21.16 4.17
CA SER A 332 -30.59 20.34 5.33
C SER A 332 -29.62 19.20 5.63
N GLN A 333 -28.83 18.74 4.64
CA GLN A 333 -27.91 17.61 4.78
C GLN A 333 -26.63 17.96 5.56
N LEU A 334 -26.24 17.10 6.50
CA LEU A 334 -25.01 17.22 7.27
C LEU A 334 -23.83 16.58 6.53
N LEU A 335 -22.74 17.32 6.33
CA LEU A 335 -21.55 16.82 5.63
C LEU A 335 -20.37 16.67 6.59
N PHE A 336 -19.76 15.50 6.60
CA PHE A 336 -18.56 15.18 7.39
C PHE A 336 -17.43 14.81 6.44
N PHE A 337 -16.44 15.70 6.27
CA PHE A 337 -15.24 15.36 5.54
C PHE A 337 -14.19 14.80 6.48
N VAL A 338 -13.86 13.52 6.30
CA VAL A 338 -12.88 12.79 7.08
C VAL A 338 -11.59 12.69 6.27
N PHE A 339 -10.65 13.58 6.59
CA PHE A 339 -9.33 13.65 6.00
C PHE A 339 -8.37 12.78 6.80
N SER A 340 -8.05 11.61 6.27
CA SER A 340 -6.97 10.77 6.76
C SER A 340 -5.69 11.11 6.01
N GLY A 341 -4.59 11.32 6.74
CA GLY A 341 -3.26 11.47 6.17
C GLY A 341 -2.88 10.28 5.29
N GLU A 342 -1.75 10.25 4.63
CA GLU A 342 -0.57 11.13 4.67
C GLU A 342 -0.82 12.50 4.00
N PHE A 343 -0.49 13.61 4.68
CA PHE A 343 -0.83 14.97 4.23
C PHE A 343 0.23 15.65 3.36
N LEU A 344 1.44 15.10 3.29
CA LEU A 344 2.52 15.56 2.41
C LEU A 344 2.96 14.41 1.52
N SER A 345 3.34 14.70 0.27
CA SER A 345 3.75 13.67 -0.68
C SER A 345 5.12 13.06 -0.37
N GLU A 346 5.96 13.79 0.37
CA GLU A 346 7.33 13.39 0.71
C GLU A 346 7.69 13.86 2.14
N TYR A 347 8.78 13.31 2.68
CA TYR A 347 9.31 13.72 3.99
C TYR A 347 10.34 14.84 3.84
N TYR A 348 10.07 16.00 4.45
CA TYR A 348 10.87 17.22 4.33
C TYR A 348 11.79 17.48 5.53
N GLY A 349 11.98 16.50 6.43
CA GLY A 349 12.89 16.62 7.56
C GLY A 349 12.51 17.76 8.51
N ILE A 350 13.45 18.68 8.79
CA ILE A 350 13.27 19.79 9.74
C ILE A 350 12.14 20.75 9.29
N GLN A 351 11.88 20.84 7.98
CA GLN A 351 10.87 21.74 7.42
C GLN A 351 9.45 21.14 7.41
N GLN A 352 9.27 19.88 7.82
CA GLN A 352 7.99 19.15 7.77
C GLN A 352 6.83 19.97 8.37
N ALA A 353 7.01 20.53 9.58
CA ALA A 353 5.97 21.29 10.26
C ALA A 353 5.60 22.59 9.53
N SER A 354 6.57 23.27 8.93
CA SER A 354 6.35 24.52 8.20
C SER A 354 5.59 24.28 6.89
N ILE A 355 5.99 23.24 6.14
CA ILE A 355 5.35 22.91 4.86
C ILE A 355 3.93 22.39 5.10
N LEU A 356 3.73 21.61 6.18
CA LEU A 356 2.40 21.15 6.56
C LEU A 356 1.49 22.33 6.96
N GLN A 357 2.01 23.34 7.68
CA GLN A 357 1.28 24.59 7.94
C GLN A 357 0.86 25.31 6.65
N ASP A 358 1.76 25.41 5.67
CA ASP A 358 1.46 26.01 4.37
C ASP A 358 0.41 25.22 3.58
N GLY A 359 0.46 23.89 3.66
CA GLY A 359 -0.56 22.99 3.09
C GLY A 359 -1.95 23.23 3.70
N PHE A 360 -2.04 23.27 5.04
CA PHE A 360 -3.29 23.55 5.74
C PHE A 360 -3.81 24.97 5.49
N LYS A 361 -2.92 25.95 5.32
CA LYS A 361 -3.29 27.31 4.90
C LYS A 361 -3.91 27.30 3.51
N ALA A 362 -3.29 26.63 2.55
CA ALA A 362 -3.82 26.52 1.19
C ALA A 362 -5.18 25.79 1.16
N LEU A 363 -5.34 24.73 1.95
CA LEU A 363 -6.62 24.04 2.10
C LEU A 363 -7.71 24.97 2.67
N ALA A 364 -7.37 25.79 3.65
CA ALA A 364 -8.28 26.77 4.24
C ALA A 364 -8.74 27.80 3.21
N ASP A 365 -7.81 28.28 2.38
CA ASP A 365 -8.09 29.24 1.31
C ASP A 365 -9.08 28.67 0.29
N ILE A 366 -8.96 27.38 -0.05
CA ILE A 366 -9.90 26.68 -0.94
C ILE A 366 -11.30 26.61 -0.30
N VAL A 367 -11.39 26.15 0.95
CA VAL A 367 -12.69 25.95 1.61
C VAL A 367 -13.44 27.27 1.84
N VAL A 368 -12.73 28.38 2.11
CA VAL A 368 -13.33 29.70 2.29
C VAL A 368 -14.03 30.22 1.03
N ASN A 369 -13.63 29.76 -0.16
CA ASN A 369 -14.33 30.09 -1.40
C ASN A 369 -15.75 29.52 -1.46
N TYR A 370 -16.10 28.60 -0.55
CA TYR A 370 -17.41 27.95 -0.45
C TYR A 370 -18.09 28.25 0.91
N PRO A 371 -18.71 29.43 1.10
CA PRO A 371 -19.28 29.85 2.39
C PRO A 371 -20.35 28.90 2.95
N ASN A 372 -21.09 28.21 2.08
CA ASN A 372 -22.08 27.22 2.48
C ASN A 372 -21.43 26.01 3.17
N LEU A 373 -20.31 25.51 2.64
CA LEU A 373 -19.55 24.42 3.22
C LEU A 373 -18.94 24.82 4.57
N VAL A 374 -18.34 26.01 4.66
CA VAL A 374 -17.76 26.51 5.93
C VAL A 374 -18.77 26.49 7.08
N LYS A 375 -20.04 26.79 6.80
CA LYS A 375 -21.11 26.82 7.83
C LYS A 375 -21.64 25.44 8.19
N ARG A 376 -21.79 24.53 7.21
CA ARG A 376 -22.52 23.28 7.40
C ARG A 376 -21.63 22.05 7.59
N ALA A 377 -20.46 22.03 6.97
CA ALA A 377 -19.58 20.87 6.94
C ALA A 377 -18.70 20.79 8.20
N GLN A 378 -18.40 19.57 8.62
CA GLN A 378 -17.44 19.24 9.67
C GLN A 378 -16.19 18.64 9.05
N PHE A 379 -15.02 19.16 9.42
CA PHE A 379 -13.73 18.71 8.92
C PHE A 379 -12.97 17.95 10.02
N ILE A 380 -12.68 16.67 9.78
CA ILE A 380 -12.01 15.79 10.73
C ILE A 380 -10.65 15.42 10.15
N PHE A 381 -9.57 15.67 10.89
CA PHE A 381 -8.21 15.36 10.46
C PHE A 381 -7.60 14.24 11.31
N ILE A 382 -7.19 13.16 10.65
CA ILE A 382 -6.61 11.96 11.25
C ILE A 382 -5.17 11.80 10.74
N PRO A 383 -4.16 11.71 11.61
CA PRO A 383 -2.76 11.64 11.20
C PRO A 383 -2.34 10.25 10.71
N SER A 384 -1.41 10.18 9.76
CA SER A 384 -0.67 8.98 9.40
C SER A 384 0.65 8.84 10.20
N SER A 385 1.42 7.78 9.96
CA SER A 385 2.76 7.59 10.50
C SER A 385 3.76 8.66 10.05
N ALA A 386 3.64 9.15 8.81
CA ALA A 386 4.55 10.12 8.22
C ALA A 386 4.22 11.58 8.59
N ASP A 387 3.00 11.84 9.06
CA ASP A 387 2.60 13.15 9.57
C ASP A 387 3.06 13.39 11.02
N ALA A 388 3.35 12.31 11.76
CA ALA A 388 3.73 12.36 13.16
C ALA A 388 5.19 12.78 13.32
N VAL A 389 5.43 13.88 14.04
CA VAL A 389 6.79 14.40 14.30
C VAL A 389 7.60 13.49 15.24
N PHE A 390 6.97 12.52 15.92
CA PHE A 390 7.60 11.85 17.06
C PHE A 390 7.62 10.30 17.06
N THR A 391 6.65 9.56 16.50
CA THR A 391 6.63 8.07 16.62
C THR A 391 5.77 7.35 15.58
N ASP A 392 6.21 6.17 15.12
CA ASP A 392 5.42 5.21 14.31
C ASP A 392 4.55 4.25 15.16
N THR A 393 4.29 4.59 16.43
CA THR A 393 3.54 3.74 17.37
C THR A 393 2.05 4.08 17.37
N ILE A 394 1.17 3.08 17.35
CA ILE A 394 -0.28 3.25 17.46
C ILE A 394 -0.76 3.02 18.91
N PRO A 395 -1.81 3.73 19.38
CA PRO A 395 -2.50 4.84 18.72
C PRO A 395 -1.66 6.10 18.64
N ARG A 396 -1.77 6.81 17.51
CA ARG A 396 -1.08 8.08 17.27
C ARG A 396 -1.89 9.24 17.83
N GLN A 397 -1.19 10.20 18.40
CA GLN A 397 -1.78 11.45 18.87
C GLN A 397 -2.23 12.32 17.69
N PRO A 398 -3.22 13.22 17.87
CA PRO A 398 -3.66 14.11 16.81
C PRO A 398 -2.53 15.00 16.28
N LEU A 399 -2.72 15.57 15.09
CA LEU A 399 -1.81 16.59 14.55
C LEU A 399 -1.59 17.73 15.55
N LEU A 400 -0.38 18.28 15.56
CA LEU A 400 -0.05 19.41 16.43
C LEU A 400 -1.00 20.60 16.15
N PRO A 401 -1.65 21.18 17.17
CA PRO A 401 -2.57 22.30 16.96
C PRO A 401 -1.94 23.50 16.25
N SER A 402 -0.63 23.72 16.45
CA SER A 402 0.13 24.78 15.77
C SER A 402 0.23 24.57 14.26
N VAL A 403 0.19 23.31 13.79
CA VAL A 403 0.28 22.97 12.38
C VAL A 403 -1.04 23.26 11.66
N VAL A 404 -2.16 22.96 12.31
CA VAL A 404 -3.52 23.14 11.75
C VAL A 404 -4.11 24.52 12.07
N ALA A 405 -3.41 25.35 12.85
CA ALA A 405 -3.84 26.69 13.23
C ALA A 405 -4.26 27.58 12.05
N PRO A 406 -3.55 27.60 10.89
CA PRO A 406 -3.99 28.38 9.73
C PRO A 406 -5.38 27.99 9.22
N PHE A 407 -5.69 26.69 9.21
CA PHE A 407 -7.01 26.18 8.81
C PHE A 407 -8.08 26.52 9.84
N LYS A 408 -7.82 26.23 11.12
CA LYS A 408 -8.77 26.46 12.23
C LYS A 408 -9.12 27.94 12.41
N SER A 409 -8.23 28.85 12.04
CA SER A 409 -8.48 30.30 12.09
C SER A 409 -9.58 30.76 11.11
N LYS A 410 -9.77 30.03 10.01
CA LYS A 410 -10.72 30.37 8.93
C LYS A 410 -11.96 29.49 8.96
N VAL A 411 -11.82 28.22 9.35
CA VAL A 411 -12.88 27.22 9.41
C VAL A 411 -13.06 26.77 10.86
N GLN A 412 -14.17 27.19 11.48
CA GLN A 412 -14.43 26.91 12.90
C GLN A 412 -14.78 25.43 13.17
N ASN A 413 -15.45 24.76 12.23
CA ASN A 413 -15.89 23.37 12.32
C ASN A 413 -14.76 22.38 11.98
N CYS A 414 -13.69 22.41 12.77
CA CYS A 414 -12.49 21.59 12.56
C CYS A 414 -12.13 20.80 13.83
N THR A 415 -12.05 19.47 13.70
CA THR A 415 -11.67 18.56 14.78
C THR A 415 -10.41 17.77 14.42
N LEU A 416 -9.46 17.72 15.35
CA LEU A 416 -8.25 16.92 15.25
C LEU A 416 -8.46 15.61 16.02
N ALA A 417 -8.35 14.47 15.35
CA ALA A 417 -8.60 13.16 15.91
C ALA A 417 -7.30 12.34 16.03
N THR A 418 -7.30 11.33 16.90
CA THR A 418 -6.22 10.33 16.99
C THR A 418 -6.27 9.38 15.81
N ASN A 419 -5.24 8.54 15.64
CA ASN A 419 -5.27 7.41 14.71
C ASN A 419 -4.99 6.09 15.46
N PRO A 420 -5.96 5.15 15.54
CA PRO A 420 -7.33 5.28 15.06
C PRO A 420 -8.15 6.30 15.86
N CYS A 421 -9.33 6.63 15.35
CA CYS A 421 -10.38 7.30 16.11
C CYS A 421 -11.72 6.58 15.93
N ARG A 422 -12.60 6.76 16.93
CA ARG A 422 -14.00 6.32 16.84
C ARG A 422 -14.88 7.53 16.64
N ILE A 423 -15.86 7.41 15.76
CA ILE A 423 -16.90 8.41 15.52
C ILE A 423 -18.22 7.75 15.87
N ARG A 424 -18.98 8.41 16.73
CA ARG A 424 -20.35 8.02 17.04
C ARG A 424 -21.28 9.05 16.44
N TYR A 425 -22.16 8.61 15.55
CA TYR A 425 -23.23 9.44 14.99
C TYR A 425 -24.56 8.80 15.38
N LEU A 426 -25.26 9.39 16.33
CA LEU A 426 -26.49 8.82 16.91
C LEU A 426 -26.28 7.35 17.33
N SER A 427 -26.96 6.39 16.67
CA SER A 427 -26.80 4.96 16.95
C SER A 427 -25.58 4.32 16.25
N HIS A 428 -25.06 4.94 15.20
CA HIS A 428 -23.97 4.39 14.39
C HIS A 428 -22.59 4.56 15.05
N ARG A 429 -21.80 3.49 14.94
CA ARG A 429 -20.44 3.34 15.44
C ARG A 429 -19.50 3.18 14.27
N ILE A 430 -18.66 4.18 14.06
CA ILE A 430 -17.72 4.23 12.94
C ILE A 430 -16.30 4.22 13.51
N VAL A 431 -15.43 3.39 12.96
CA VAL A 431 -14.00 3.34 13.31
C VAL A 431 -13.21 3.76 12.08
N VAL A 432 -12.33 4.75 12.22
CA VAL A 432 -11.45 5.19 11.15
C VAL A 432 -10.01 4.91 11.55
N PHE A 433 -9.29 4.21 10.68
CA PHE A 433 -7.93 3.77 10.94
C PHE A 433 -7.06 3.98 9.69
N ARG A 434 -6.00 4.78 9.83
CA ARG A 434 -5.05 5.05 8.75
C ARG A 434 -3.76 4.28 8.98
N GLU A 435 -3.58 3.21 8.24
CA GLU A 435 -2.35 2.42 8.23
C GLU A 435 -2.27 1.59 6.95
N ASP A 436 -1.06 1.29 6.46
CA ASP A 436 -0.87 0.40 5.30
C ASP A 436 -0.95 -1.07 5.76
N ILE A 437 -2.04 -1.40 6.46
CA ILE A 437 -2.25 -2.63 7.25
C ILE A 437 -2.47 -3.86 6.38
N VAL A 438 -3.18 -3.76 5.25
CA VAL A 438 -3.46 -4.89 4.35
C VAL A 438 -2.14 -5.46 3.87
N SER A 439 -1.27 -4.59 3.37
CA SER A 439 0.05 -5.00 2.87
C SER A 439 0.96 -5.53 4.00
N ARG A 440 0.87 -4.97 5.22
CA ARG A 440 1.62 -5.48 6.38
C ARG A 440 1.16 -6.87 6.80
N ILE A 441 -0.15 -7.13 6.84
CA ILE A 441 -0.70 -8.47 7.13
C ILE A 441 -0.27 -9.45 6.05
N CYS A 442 -0.41 -9.10 4.77
CA CYS A 442 0.00 -9.99 3.70
C CYS A 442 1.50 -10.34 3.78
N ARG A 443 2.40 -9.36 3.96
CA ARG A 443 3.84 -9.64 4.02
C ARG A 443 4.26 -10.57 5.17
N ASN A 444 3.48 -10.63 6.24
CA ASN A 444 3.80 -11.44 7.43
C ASN A 444 2.90 -12.66 7.57
N SER A 445 2.01 -12.91 6.59
CA SER A 445 1.17 -14.09 6.59
C SER A 445 2.04 -15.30 6.24
N PHE A 446 2.08 -16.30 7.12
CA PHE A 446 2.85 -17.53 6.85
C PHE A 446 2.03 -18.53 5.99
N TYR A 447 0.73 -18.28 5.80
CA TYR A 447 -0.12 -18.95 4.84
C TYR A 447 -0.74 -17.93 3.88
N MET A 448 -0.62 -18.17 2.58
CA MET A 448 -1.26 -17.35 1.55
C MET A 448 -2.36 -18.15 0.85
N PRO A 449 -3.59 -17.62 0.77
CA PRO A 449 -4.65 -18.26 0.01
C PRO A 449 -4.34 -18.21 -1.49
N ASN A 450 -4.72 -19.26 -2.22
CA ASN A 450 -4.42 -19.40 -3.65
C ASN A 450 -5.10 -18.33 -4.53
N GLU A 451 -6.24 -17.81 -4.08
CA GLU A 451 -7.06 -16.83 -4.81
C GLU A 451 -6.75 -15.41 -4.35
N MET A 452 -5.77 -14.77 -5.02
CA MET A 452 -5.32 -13.41 -4.70
C MET A 452 -6.40 -12.32 -4.91
N GLU A 453 -7.49 -12.62 -5.62
CA GLU A 453 -8.60 -11.67 -5.81
C GLU A 453 -9.43 -11.48 -4.53
N ASN A 454 -9.45 -12.46 -3.62
CA ASN A 454 -10.28 -12.48 -2.41
C ASN A 454 -9.60 -11.86 -1.18
N ILE A 455 -8.43 -11.24 -1.33
CA ILE A 455 -7.69 -10.61 -0.23
C ILE A 455 -8.54 -9.62 0.59
N PRO A 456 -9.39 -8.75 -0.01
CA PRO A 456 -10.26 -7.86 0.78
C PRO A 456 -11.21 -8.60 1.72
N GLU A 457 -11.82 -9.69 1.25
CA GLU A 457 -12.74 -10.50 2.06
C GLU A 457 -11.99 -11.20 3.19
N TYR A 458 -10.83 -11.79 2.89
CA TYR A 458 -10.00 -12.45 3.89
C TYR A 458 -9.46 -11.47 4.92
N PHE A 459 -9.08 -10.26 4.50
CA PHE A 459 -8.65 -9.19 5.38
C PHE A 459 -9.78 -8.76 6.34
N ALA A 460 -10.97 -8.48 5.81
CA ALA A 460 -12.14 -8.10 6.61
C ALA A 460 -12.49 -9.20 7.63
N LYS A 461 -12.55 -10.46 7.19
CA LYS A 461 -12.75 -11.62 8.09
C LYS A 461 -11.68 -11.69 9.17
N THR A 462 -10.41 -11.46 8.82
CA THR A 462 -9.28 -11.55 9.76
C THR A 462 -9.38 -10.51 10.87
N ILE A 463 -9.52 -9.21 10.54
CA ILE A 463 -9.52 -8.15 11.56
C ILE A 463 -10.75 -8.24 12.48
N LEU A 464 -11.91 -8.63 11.94
CA LEU A 464 -13.14 -8.79 12.70
C LEU A 464 -13.10 -10.06 13.56
N ALA A 465 -12.55 -11.16 13.05
CA ALA A 465 -12.38 -12.37 13.83
C ALA A 465 -11.39 -12.20 14.98
N GLN A 466 -10.33 -11.41 14.77
CA GLN A 466 -9.41 -11.01 15.84
C GLN A 466 -9.96 -9.89 16.74
N SER A 467 -11.13 -9.31 16.43
CA SER A 467 -11.69 -8.13 17.10
C SER A 467 -10.65 -7.01 17.32
N HIS A 468 -9.76 -6.80 16.36
CA HIS A 468 -8.60 -5.92 16.52
C HIS A 468 -8.16 -5.32 15.18
N LEU A 469 -7.90 -4.00 15.14
CA LEU A 469 -7.52 -3.28 13.92
C LEU A 469 -6.14 -3.67 13.36
N SER A 470 -5.18 -3.98 14.24
CA SER A 470 -3.82 -4.38 13.87
C SER A 470 -3.41 -5.68 14.58
N PRO A 471 -3.92 -6.84 14.13
CA PRO A 471 -3.61 -8.14 14.71
C PRO A 471 -2.23 -8.62 14.27
N LEU A 472 -1.21 -7.80 14.51
CA LEU A 472 0.18 -8.05 14.14
C LEU A 472 1.06 -8.12 15.38
N PRO A 473 2.21 -8.82 15.30
CA PRO A 473 3.23 -8.79 16.35
C PRO A 473 3.72 -7.37 16.63
N LEU A 474 4.04 -7.09 17.90
CA LEU A 474 4.50 -5.76 18.34
C LEU A 474 5.79 -5.29 17.65
N HIS A 475 6.61 -6.21 17.13
CA HIS A 475 7.83 -5.87 16.39
C HIS A 475 7.57 -5.45 14.94
N ILE A 476 6.40 -5.77 14.38
CA ILE A 476 5.94 -5.36 13.05
C ILE A 476 5.03 -4.12 13.15
N SER A 477 4.17 -4.09 14.16
CA SER A 477 3.22 -3.00 14.43
C SER A 477 3.34 -2.57 15.89
N PRO A 478 4.17 -1.56 16.21
CA PRO A 478 4.36 -1.11 17.58
C PRO A 478 3.08 -0.50 18.16
N VAL A 479 2.64 -1.04 19.31
CA VAL A 479 1.45 -0.56 20.04
C VAL A 479 1.84 -0.06 21.44
N TYR A 480 1.26 1.05 21.90
CA TYR A 480 1.32 1.44 23.31
C TYR A 480 0.55 0.44 24.16
N TRP A 481 1.25 -0.33 25.01
CA TRP A 481 0.67 -1.52 25.64
C TRP A 481 -0.57 -1.22 26.48
N ASN A 482 -0.57 -0.09 27.19
CA ASN A 482 -1.69 0.32 28.02
C ASN A 482 -2.91 0.86 27.23
N LEU A 483 -2.73 1.21 25.95
CA LEU A 483 -3.75 1.76 25.04
C LEU A 483 -4.21 0.75 23.98
N ASP A 484 -3.81 -0.52 24.07
CA ASP A 484 -4.19 -1.58 23.12
C ASP A 484 -5.72 -1.70 22.93
N HIS A 485 -6.48 -1.54 24.01
CA HIS A 485 -7.94 -1.57 24.03
C HIS A 485 -8.61 -0.58 23.06
N SER A 486 -7.93 0.51 22.69
CA SER A 486 -8.45 1.48 21.73
C SER A 486 -8.45 0.95 20.28
N LEU A 487 -7.71 -0.13 20.01
CA LEU A 487 -7.66 -0.82 18.72
C LEU A 487 -8.71 -1.93 18.60
N TYR A 488 -9.49 -2.19 19.66
CA TYR A 488 -10.48 -3.26 19.68
C TYR A 488 -11.69 -2.92 18.80
N LEU A 489 -12.19 -3.94 18.11
CA LEU A 489 -13.42 -3.93 17.33
C LEU A 489 -14.49 -4.76 18.07
N TYR A 490 -14.72 -4.43 19.35
CA TYR A 490 -15.72 -5.07 20.19
C TYR A 490 -16.48 -4.05 21.06
N PRO A 491 -17.82 -4.06 21.07
CA PRO A 491 -18.69 -4.78 20.12
C PRO A 491 -18.40 -4.35 18.68
N LEU A 492 -18.83 -5.15 17.69
CA LEU A 492 -18.59 -4.81 16.29
C LEU A 492 -19.15 -3.42 15.96
N PRO A 493 -18.36 -2.54 15.31
CA PRO A 493 -18.87 -1.29 14.77
C PRO A 493 -19.74 -1.54 13.54
N ASP A 494 -20.47 -0.52 13.12
CA ASP A 494 -21.30 -0.57 11.92
C ASP A 494 -20.46 -0.32 10.66
N LEU A 495 -19.43 0.54 10.78
CA LEU A 495 -18.47 0.84 9.71
C LEU A 495 -17.02 0.90 10.22
N VAL A 496 -16.11 0.21 9.52
CA VAL A 496 -14.66 0.31 9.68
C VAL A 496 -14.05 0.85 8.39
N VAL A 497 -13.49 2.05 8.45
CA VAL A 497 -12.78 2.68 7.33
C VAL A 497 -11.29 2.49 7.51
N CYS A 498 -10.73 1.54 6.77
CA CYS A 498 -9.30 1.26 6.71
C CYS A 498 -8.69 2.11 5.58
N CYS A 499 -8.18 3.28 5.94
CA CYS A 499 -7.45 4.13 5.01
C CYS A 499 -6.08 3.49 4.71
N ASP A 500 -5.99 2.78 3.58
CA ASP A 500 -4.80 2.03 3.16
C ASP A 500 -4.45 2.40 1.70
N LYS A 501 -3.15 2.34 1.36
CA LYS A 501 -2.67 2.52 -0.01
C LYS A 501 -3.11 1.38 -0.96
N TYR A 502 -3.66 0.29 -0.42
CA TYR A 502 -4.23 -0.81 -1.19
C TYR A 502 -5.38 -0.36 -2.13
N ARG A 503 -5.77 -1.23 -3.07
CA ARG A 503 -6.90 -0.97 -3.98
C ARG A 503 -8.20 -0.74 -3.16
N PRO A 504 -9.17 0.04 -3.67
CA PRO A 504 -10.38 0.29 -2.91
C PRO A 504 -11.22 -0.98 -2.84
N PHE A 505 -11.94 -1.16 -1.75
CA PHE A 505 -12.85 -2.29 -1.56
C PHE A 505 -13.88 -1.96 -0.47
N THR A 506 -15.01 -2.64 -0.53
CA THR A 506 -16.03 -2.63 0.53
C THR A 506 -16.48 -4.08 0.75
N GLN A 507 -16.52 -4.52 2.00
CA GLN A 507 -16.86 -5.89 2.39
C GLN A 507 -17.76 -5.86 3.61
N THR A 508 -18.84 -6.64 3.60
CA THR A 508 -19.78 -6.71 4.73
C THR A 508 -19.69 -8.07 5.40
N VAL A 509 -19.41 -8.08 6.70
CA VAL A 509 -19.27 -9.31 7.50
C VAL A 509 -20.01 -9.14 8.82
N GLN A 510 -20.99 -10.00 9.10
CA GLN A 510 -21.80 -9.98 10.33
C GLN A 510 -22.41 -8.59 10.66
N GLY A 511 -22.86 -7.87 9.63
CA GLY A 511 -23.45 -6.53 9.77
C GLY A 511 -22.45 -5.38 9.88
N CYS A 512 -21.15 -5.66 10.02
CA CYS A 512 -20.09 -4.66 9.96
C CYS A 512 -19.63 -4.45 8.52
N VAL A 513 -19.62 -3.21 8.04
CA VAL A 513 -19.03 -2.83 6.75
C VAL A 513 -17.56 -2.47 6.97
N VAL A 514 -16.66 -3.09 6.21
CA VAL A 514 -15.22 -2.78 6.20
C VAL A 514 -14.87 -2.25 4.82
N THR A 515 -14.29 -1.06 4.77
CA THR A 515 -14.07 -0.36 3.52
C THR A 515 -12.71 0.32 3.45
N ASN A 516 -12.21 0.54 2.24
CA ASN A 516 -10.97 1.26 1.96
C ASN A 516 -11.18 2.25 0.80
N PRO A 517 -11.08 3.58 1.05
CA PRO A 517 -11.27 4.59 0.02
C PRO A 517 -10.10 4.74 -0.96
N ARG A 518 -8.92 4.16 -0.64
CA ARG A 518 -7.64 4.33 -1.36
C ARG A 518 -7.08 5.77 -1.31
N GLN A 519 -5.83 5.91 -1.73
CA GLN A 519 -5.11 7.18 -1.92
C GLN A 519 -5.80 8.12 -2.95
N PHE A 520 -6.05 9.36 -2.52
CA PHE A 520 -6.74 10.42 -3.26
C PHE A 520 -5.95 11.03 -4.46
N CYS A 521 -4.78 10.48 -4.82
CA CYS A 521 -4.03 10.90 -6.01
C CYS A 521 -4.69 10.50 -7.33
N PHE A 522 -5.50 9.45 -7.27
CA PHE A 522 -6.55 9.13 -8.23
C PHE A 522 -7.83 9.66 -7.59
N PRO A 523 -8.59 10.55 -8.25
CA PRO A 523 -9.66 11.30 -7.60
C PRO A 523 -10.91 10.43 -7.37
N ILE A 524 -10.74 9.35 -6.64
CA ILE A 524 -11.77 8.45 -6.17
C ILE A 524 -12.11 8.88 -4.75
N VAL A 525 -13.40 9.08 -4.49
CA VAL A 525 -13.94 9.55 -3.21
C VAL A 525 -14.96 8.54 -2.76
N GLU A 526 -14.86 8.09 -1.52
CA GLU A 526 -15.85 7.20 -0.94
C GLU A 526 -16.82 7.99 -0.06
N LEU A 527 -18.11 7.76 -0.29
CA LEU A 527 -19.21 8.35 0.44
C LEU A 527 -19.94 7.28 1.22
N TRP A 528 -20.36 7.62 2.44
CA TRP A 528 -21.26 6.80 3.21
C TRP A 528 -22.46 7.62 3.65
N ARG A 529 -23.67 7.15 3.32
CA ARG A 529 -24.94 7.75 3.71
C ARG A 529 -25.53 7.01 4.89
N THR A 530 -25.82 7.73 5.97
CA THR A 530 -26.32 7.12 7.21
C THR A 530 -27.71 6.52 7.02
N ALA A 531 -28.61 7.19 6.31
CA ALA A 531 -30.01 6.76 6.16
C ALA A 531 -30.18 5.48 5.32
N SER A 532 -29.31 5.25 4.33
CA SER A 532 -29.40 4.07 3.44
C SER A 532 -28.37 2.98 3.75
N PHE A 533 -27.41 3.25 4.65
CA PHE A 533 -26.23 2.40 4.89
C PHE A 533 -25.41 2.08 3.62
N LEU A 534 -25.59 2.86 2.55
CA LEU A 534 -24.91 2.64 1.28
C LEU A 534 -23.54 3.32 1.27
N VAL A 535 -22.57 2.59 0.72
CA VAL A 535 -21.25 3.11 0.34
C VAL A 535 -21.27 3.40 -1.16
N GLU A 536 -21.05 4.65 -1.53
CA GLU A 536 -20.96 5.09 -2.93
C GLU A 536 -19.51 5.50 -3.24
N ILE A 537 -19.05 5.21 -4.47
CA ILE A 537 -17.72 5.61 -4.94
C ILE A 537 -17.91 6.64 -6.06
N ILE A 538 -17.27 7.80 -5.94
CA ILE A 538 -17.25 8.86 -6.96
C ILE A 538 -15.85 8.92 -7.56
N GLU A 539 -15.74 8.83 -8.88
CA GLU A 539 -14.50 9.13 -9.61
C GLU A 539 -14.59 10.51 -10.29
N LEU A 540 -13.66 11.42 -10.00
CA LEU A 540 -13.56 12.70 -10.74
C LEU A 540 -12.77 12.45 -12.03
N GLN A 541 -13.33 12.78 -13.20
CA GLN A 541 -12.63 12.56 -14.47
C GLN A 541 -11.48 13.57 -14.68
N ASP A 542 -10.42 13.16 -15.38
CA ASP A 542 -9.18 13.93 -15.62
C ASP A 542 -9.40 15.23 -16.44
N ASN A 543 -10.57 15.41 -17.06
CA ASN A 543 -10.95 16.67 -17.68
C ASN A 543 -11.59 17.55 -16.62
N PHE A 544 -10.77 18.38 -15.96
CA PHE A 544 -11.18 19.42 -15.01
C PHE A 544 -11.96 20.57 -15.68
N GLU A 545 -12.86 20.27 -16.62
CA GLU A 545 -13.88 21.16 -17.13
C GLU A 545 -15.18 20.89 -16.38
N ALA A 546 -15.80 21.95 -15.89
CA ALA A 546 -17.07 21.91 -15.20
C ALA A 546 -18.20 21.50 -16.15
N SER A 547 -18.33 20.21 -16.45
CA SER A 547 -19.58 19.62 -16.93
C SER A 547 -20.34 19.07 -15.73
N HIS A 548 -21.50 19.65 -15.46
CA HIS A 548 -22.46 19.18 -14.45
C HIS A 548 -22.91 17.74 -14.75
N SER A 549 -22.14 16.74 -14.31
CA SER A 549 -22.60 15.36 -14.17
C SER A 549 -21.61 14.56 -13.32
N ILE A 550 -21.93 14.43 -12.03
CA ILE A 550 -21.39 13.35 -11.19
C ILE A 550 -21.99 12.05 -11.76
N GLN A 551 -21.18 11.19 -12.38
CA GLN A 551 -21.60 9.83 -12.72
C GLN A 551 -21.44 8.94 -11.47
N ILE A 552 -22.57 8.61 -10.85
CA ILE A 552 -22.66 7.61 -9.79
C ILE A 552 -22.51 6.22 -10.44
N VAL A 553 -21.44 5.50 -10.11
CA VAL A 553 -21.28 4.10 -10.51
C VAL A 553 -21.68 3.24 -9.31
N GLU A 554 -22.92 2.73 -9.31
CA GLU A 554 -23.36 1.72 -8.36
C GLU A 554 -22.70 0.37 -8.70
N SER A 555 -21.81 -0.13 -7.84
CA SER A 555 -21.36 -1.52 -7.94
C SER A 555 -22.34 -2.44 -7.20
N SER A 556 -23.00 -3.29 -7.98
CA SER A 556 -24.07 -4.23 -7.63
C SER A 556 -23.79 -5.20 -6.48
N GLY A 557 -24.84 -5.49 -5.70
CA GLY A 557 -24.93 -6.65 -4.79
C GLY A 557 -26.37 -6.99 -4.37
N VAL A 558 -27.10 -7.69 -5.25
CA VAL A 558 -28.29 -8.55 -5.01
C VAL A 558 -29.57 -7.89 -4.43
N PHE A 559 -30.51 -7.50 -5.31
CA PHE A 559 -31.98 -7.77 -5.28
C PHE A 559 -32.59 -7.26 -6.61
N PRO A 560 -33.70 -7.82 -7.14
CA PRO A 560 -34.11 -7.58 -8.53
C PRO A 560 -34.88 -6.26 -8.66
N CYS A 561 -34.34 -5.29 -9.40
CA CYS A 561 -35.08 -4.08 -9.78
C CYS A 561 -35.18 -3.92 -11.30
N VAL A 562 -36.44 -3.85 -11.72
CA VAL A 562 -36.92 -3.34 -13.01
C VAL A 562 -36.41 -1.91 -13.20
N ALA A 563 -35.75 -1.65 -14.33
CA ALA A 563 -35.25 -0.32 -14.68
C ALA A 563 -36.42 0.65 -14.94
N MET A 564 -36.44 1.78 -14.22
CA MET A 564 -37.33 2.91 -14.50
C MET A 564 -36.47 4.14 -14.82
N LYS A 565 -36.54 4.60 -16.07
CA LYS A 565 -35.83 5.77 -16.57
C LYS A 565 -36.69 7.01 -16.27
N ILE A 566 -36.22 7.90 -15.40
CA ILE A 566 -36.87 9.19 -15.14
C ILE A 566 -36.21 10.23 -16.05
N ASP A 567 -36.98 10.79 -16.96
CA ASP A 567 -36.59 11.92 -17.82
C ASP A 567 -37.33 13.17 -17.33
N HIS A 568 -36.60 14.24 -17.02
CA HIS A 568 -37.17 15.49 -16.55
C HIS A 568 -37.70 16.30 -17.74
N SER A 569 -38.96 16.07 -18.10
CA SER A 569 -39.75 17.05 -18.83
C SER A 569 -41.13 17.17 -18.23
N HIS A 570 -41.52 18.38 -17.86
CA HIS A 570 -42.84 18.72 -17.33
C HIS A 570 -43.94 18.15 -18.24
N HIS A 571 -44.76 17.22 -17.76
CA HIS A 571 -46.19 17.06 -18.10
C HIS A 571 -46.90 16.25 -16.99
N PHE A 572 -47.97 16.81 -16.43
CA PHE A 572 -48.87 16.15 -15.47
C PHE A 572 -49.57 14.95 -16.12
N ILE A 573 -49.45 13.74 -15.56
CA ILE A 573 -50.42 12.66 -15.77
C ILE A 573 -50.66 11.91 -14.45
N SER A 574 -51.94 11.78 -14.06
CA SER A 574 -52.39 11.22 -12.80
C SER A 574 -52.24 9.69 -12.72
N ILE A 575 -51.80 9.19 -11.56
CA ILE A 575 -51.80 7.77 -11.21
C ILE A 575 -53.25 7.29 -11.03
N LYS A 576 -53.69 6.29 -11.79
CA LYS A 576 -54.92 5.53 -11.54
C LYS A 576 -54.54 4.08 -11.25
N GLN A 577 -54.81 3.62 -10.03
CA GLN A 577 -54.69 2.23 -9.59
C GLN A 577 -55.39 1.27 -10.57
N MET A 578 -54.72 0.18 -10.96
CA MET A 578 -55.40 -1.03 -11.43
C MET A 578 -54.93 -2.25 -10.64
N LYS A 579 -55.93 -2.98 -10.16
CA LYS A 579 -55.89 -4.17 -9.32
C LYS A 579 -55.47 -5.41 -10.12
N GLN A 580 -54.91 -6.37 -9.38
CA GLN A 580 -54.78 -7.79 -9.73
C GLN A 580 -56.06 -8.36 -10.35
N ASN A 581 -55.93 -8.99 -11.53
CA ASN A 581 -56.49 -10.29 -11.92
C ASN A 581 -56.41 -10.47 -13.44
N GLU A 582 -55.73 -11.55 -13.87
CA GLU A 582 -56.00 -12.45 -15.01
C GLU A 582 -54.69 -13.09 -15.55
N ILE A 583 -54.60 -14.40 -15.37
CA ILE A 583 -53.58 -15.41 -15.78
C ILE A 583 -53.99 -15.86 -17.23
N PRO A 584 -53.15 -16.35 -18.20
CA PRO A 584 -52.26 -17.51 -17.98
C PRO A 584 -51.02 -17.77 -18.89
N GLY A 585 -50.11 -18.60 -18.35
CA GLY A 585 -49.66 -19.82 -19.02
C GLY A 585 -48.32 -19.80 -19.76
N ASN A 586 -47.24 -20.20 -19.10
CA ASN A 586 -46.55 -21.48 -19.37
C ASN A 586 -45.28 -21.61 -18.52
N TYR A 587 -45.36 -22.56 -17.57
CA TYR A 587 -44.23 -23.11 -16.83
C TYR A 587 -43.49 -24.13 -17.71
N LEU A 588 -42.16 -24.17 -17.59
CA LEU A 588 -41.41 -25.42 -17.60
C LEU A 588 -40.12 -25.23 -16.78
N GLU A 589 -40.10 -25.91 -15.64
CA GLU A 589 -38.97 -26.12 -14.75
C GLU A 589 -37.85 -26.92 -15.45
N VAL A 590 -36.60 -26.67 -15.06
CA VAL A 590 -35.56 -27.71 -15.10
C VAL A 590 -34.86 -27.69 -13.74
N THR A 591 -35.05 -28.79 -13.01
CA THR A 591 -34.48 -29.13 -11.72
C THR A 591 -33.14 -29.87 -11.86
N ASP A 592 -32.36 -29.76 -10.79
CA ASP A 592 -31.13 -30.52 -10.48
C ASP A 592 -31.26 -32.04 -10.71
N ALA A 593 -30.16 -32.65 -11.18
CA ALA A 593 -29.90 -34.07 -11.01
C ALA A 593 -28.40 -34.34 -10.75
N ARG A 594 -28.12 -34.86 -9.55
CA ARG A 594 -26.89 -35.56 -9.17
C ARG A 594 -26.73 -36.87 -9.97
N ALA A 595 -25.50 -37.26 -10.27
CA ALA A 595 -25.14 -38.66 -10.50
C ALA A 595 -23.71 -38.95 -9.99
N GLU A 596 -23.64 -39.91 -9.08
CA GLU A 596 -22.43 -40.61 -8.60
C GLU A 596 -21.91 -41.60 -9.67
N GLY A 597 -20.62 -41.97 -9.64
CA GLY A 597 -20.19 -43.27 -10.18
C GLY A 597 -18.76 -43.41 -10.75
N SER A 598 -17.83 -43.84 -9.89
CA SER A 598 -16.78 -44.88 -10.09
C SER A 598 -15.64 -44.74 -11.14
N SER A 599 -14.44 -44.50 -10.61
CA SER A 599 -13.18 -45.31 -10.66
C SER A 599 -12.71 -46.05 -11.94
N LYS A 600 -11.48 -45.73 -12.41
CA LYS A 600 -10.21 -46.53 -12.26
C LYS A 600 -9.14 -46.12 -13.29
N HIS A 601 -7.89 -46.02 -12.79
CA HIS A 601 -6.56 -46.33 -13.38
C HIS A 601 -6.36 -46.25 -14.92
N ASP A 602 -5.39 -45.48 -15.42
CA ASP A 602 -3.98 -45.91 -15.52
C ASP A 602 -3.05 -44.81 -16.10
N GLU A 603 -1.76 -45.01 -15.84
CA GLU A 603 -0.59 -44.18 -16.11
C GLU A 603 -0.22 -44.01 -17.60
N THR A 604 0.43 -42.88 -17.95
CA THR A 604 1.75 -42.75 -18.62
C THR A 604 1.90 -41.58 -19.62
N TYR A 605 3.13 -41.06 -19.62
CA TYR A 605 3.72 -39.98 -20.42
C TYR A 605 3.57 -40.12 -21.95
N HIS A 606 3.44 -39.01 -22.68
CA HIS A 606 4.40 -38.54 -23.71
C HIS A 606 3.94 -37.28 -24.48
N HIS A 607 4.94 -36.47 -24.86
CA HIS A 607 4.90 -35.32 -25.79
C HIS A 607 4.15 -35.58 -27.11
N HIS A 608 3.46 -34.55 -27.66
CA HIS A 608 3.79 -33.97 -28.98
C HIS A 608 2.91 -32.74 -29.36
N ASP A 609 3.56 -31.90 -30.15
CA ASP A 609 3.26 -30.56 -30.71
C ASP A 609 2.04 -30.53 -31.69
N PRO A 610 1.51 -29.34 -32.05
CA PRO A 610 0.18 -29.13 -32.62
C PRO A 610 0.17 -29.14 -34.15
N LYS A 611 -0.94 -29.62 -34.73
CA LYS A 611 -1.56 -29.12 -35.98
C LYS A 611 -2.69 -30.05 -36.39
N SER A 612 -3.83 -29.44 -36.70
CA SER A 612 -4.86 -29.84 -37.67
C SER A 612 -6.25 -30.04 -37.06
N ALA A 613 -7.15 -29.11 -37.36
CA ALA A 613 -8.52 -29.41 -37.76
C ALA A 613 -9.17 -28.13 -38.32
N LEU A 614 -8.80 -27.78 -39.55
CA LEU A 614 -9.71 -27.08 -40.45
C LEU A 614 -10.75 -28.09 -40.94
N GLU A 615 -11.98 -27.63 -41.02
CA GLU A 615 -13.06 -28.09 -41.90
C GLU A 615 -13.73 -29.44 -41.60
N ARG A 616 -15.01 -29.35 -41.20
CA ARG A 616 -16.11 -29.94 -41.97
C ARG A 616 -17.47 -29.30 -41.65
N CYS A 617 -18.09 -28.83 -42.74
CA CYS A 617 -19.53 -28.65 -42.99
C CYS A 617 -20.21 -27.44 -42.31
N GLY A 618 -20.77 -26.44 -42.99
CA GLY A 618 -21.05 -26.23 -44.41
C GLY A 618 -22.35 -25.41 -44.56
N GLY A 619 -22.30 -24.25 -45.24
CA GLY A 619 -23.49 -23.46 -45.59
C GLY A 619 -23.19 -22.03 -46.08
N LYS A 620 -23.18 -21.82 -47.40
CA LYS A 620 -23.10 -20.53 -48.14
C LYS A 620 -24.47 -19.80 -48.15
N ALA A 621 -24.68 -18.50 -48.43
CA ALA A 621 -23.90 -17.25 -48.42
C ALA A 621 -24.83 -16.05 -48.85
N VAL A 622 -24.60 -14.83 -48.28
CA VAL A 622 -24.81 -13.42 -48.78
C VAL A 622 -26.24 -12.84 -48.96
N PRO A 623 -26.48 -11.48 -48.92
CA PRO A 623 -25.94 -10.33 -48.13
C PRO A 623 -27.01 -9.46 -47.41
N LEU A 624 -26.59 -8.55 -46.51
CA LEU A 624 -27.28 -7.27 -46.27
C LEU A 624 -26.32 -6.18 -45.74
N TRP A 625 -26.47 -4.97 -46.31
CA TRP A 625 -25.69 -3.76 -46.09
C TRP A 625 -26.14 -2.95 -44.85
N GLU A 626 -25.19 -2.13 -44.36
CA GLU A 626 -25.30 -0.85 -43.62
C GLU A 626 -25.79 -0.80 -42.16
N ARG A 627 -24.86 -0.41 -41.27
CA ARG A 627 -25.09 0.51 -40.12
C ARG A 627 -23.85 1.36 -39.81
N PRO A 628 -24.03 2.55 -39.20
CA PRO A 628 -23.16 3.72 -39.38
C PRO A 628 -22.10 3.87 -38.29
N THR A 629 -21.02 4.56 -38.64
CA THR A 629 -19.91 4.96 -37.77
C THR A 629 -20.23 6.31 -37.10
N LEU A 630 -20.13 6.37 -35.78
CA LEU A 630 -20.21 7.61 -34.98
C LEU A 630 -18.78 8.08 -34.70
N SER A 631 -18.43 9.25 -35.19
CA SER A 631 -17.12 9.91 -35.04
C SER A 631 -17.14 10.88 -33.85
N LEU A 632 -16.20 10.73 -32.92
CA LEU A 632 -15.89 11.68 -31.85
C LEU A 632 -14.73 12.58 -32.32
N GLU A 633 -14.95 13.89 -32.37
CA GLU A 633 -13.93 14.91 -32.59
C GLU A 633 -13.25 15.26 -31.25
N PHE A 634 -11.92 15.42 -31.27
CA PHE A 634 -11.13 15.97 -30.17
C PHE A 634 -10.66 17.39 -30.56
N GLU A 635 -11.07 18.41 -29.81
CA GLU A 635 -10.48 19.76 -29.88
C GLU A 635 -9.26 19.85 -28.97
N PHE A 636 -8.12 20.28 -29.52
CA PHE A 636 -6.97 20.75 -28.76
C PHE A 636 -7.05 22.27 -28.58
N GLN A 637 -7.15 22.78 -27.34
CA GLN A 637 -6.85 24.18 -27.05
C GLN A 637 -5.51 24.32 -26.31
N SER A 638 -4.50 24.78 -27.05
CA SER A 638 -3.28 25.37 -26.51
C SER A 638 -3.46 26.88 -26.42
N GLU A 639 -3.37 27.46 -25.21
CA GLU A 639 -3.31 28.91 -25.04
C GLU A 639 -1.88 29.47 -25.19
N ILE A 640 -1.71 30.28 -26.24
CA ILE A 640 -1.11 31.63 -26.26
C ILE A 640 0.44 31.79 -26.14
N ILE A 641 1.04 32.15 -27.29
CA ILE A 641 2.17 33.11 -27.44
C ILE A 641 1.72 34.14 -28.52
N PRO A 642 2.01 35.46 -28.41
CA PRO A 642 1.10 36.51 -28.90
C PRO A 642 1.09 36.73 -30.43
N LEU A 643 -0.10 36.59 -31.02
CA LEU A 643 -0.48 37.05 -32.37
C LEU A 643 -0.68 38.58 -32.40
N GLN A 644 0.41 39.36 -32.29
CA GLN A 644 0.38 40.79 -32.60
C GLN A 644 0.87 41.13 -34.03
N PHE A 645 1.24 40.12 -34.83
CA PHE A 645 1.85 40.35 -36.16
C PHE A 645 0.94 40.04 -37.37
N LEU A 646 -0.26 39.47 -37.17
CA LEU A 646 -1.13 39.04 -38.29
C LEU A 646 -2.39 39.91 -38.51
N ARG A 647 -2.47 41.10 -37.90
CA ARG A 647 -3.59 42.03 -38.10
C ARG A 647 -3.46 42.99 -39.29
N GLN A 648 -2.46 42.82 -40.16
CA GLN A 648 -2.21 43.76 -41.27
C GLN A 648 -2.21 43.16 -42.68
N THR A 649 -2.63 41.91 -42.89
CA THR A 649 -2.67 41.33 -44.24
C THR A 649 -4.01 40.67 -44.54
N ASN A 650 -4.71 41.20 -45.55
CA ASN A 650 -5.96 40.69 -46.12
C ASN A 650 -5.75 39.34 -46.83
N PHE A 651 -5.76 38.24 -46.08
CA PHE A 651 -5.87 36.89 -46.66
C PHE A 651 -7.15 36.21 -46.16
N HIS A 652 -8.02 35.84 -47.08
CA HIS A 652 -9.19 35.00 -46.81
C HIS A 652 -8.75 33.54 -46.79
N ILE A 653 -8.79 32.91 -45.61
CA ILE A 653 -8.57 31.48 -45.42
C ILE A 653 -9.93 30.80 -45.39
N THR A 654 -10.21 29.91 -46.35
CA THR A 654 -11.53 29.27 -46.50
C THR A 654 -11.62 27.86 -45.92
N LYS A 655 -10.50 27.17 -45.62
CA LYS A 655 -10.52 25.88 -44.93
C LYS A 655 -9.14 25.50 -44.35
N ILE A 656 -9.11 24.95 -43.15
CA ILE A 656 -7.94 24.32 -42.52
C ILE A 656 -8.40 22.93 -42.06
N GLU A 657 -7.74 21.86 -42.51
CA GLU A 657 -7.96 20.50 -41.99
C GLU A 657 -6.62 19.92 -41.52
N ILE A 658 -6.63 19.34 -40.32
CA ILE A 658 -5.47 18.70 -39.68
C ILE A 658 -5.79 17.21 -39.56
N PHE A 659 -4.94 16.35 -40.13
CA PHE A 659 -5.04 14.91 -39.94
C PHE A 659 -3.91 14.40 -39.05
N LEU A 660 -4.28 13.69 -37.98
CA LEU A 660 -3.38 12.90 -37.14
C LEU A 660 -3.46 11.43 -37.59
N VAL A 661 -2.35 10.88 -38.09
CA VAL A 661 -2.21 9.43 -38.34
C VAL A 661 -1.05 8.92 -37.50
N ASN A 662 -1.32 7.86 -36.75
CA ASN A 662 -0.38 7.23 -35.83
C ASN A 662 0.19 5.95 -36.49
N ALA A 663 1.51 5.83 -36.62
CA ALA A 663 2.20 4.55 -36.79
C ALA A 663 3.66 4.63 -36.33
N TYR A 664 4.05 3.68 -35.48
CA TYR A 664 5.38 3.45 -34.94
C TYR A 664 6.34 2.84 -35.98
N LYS A 665 7.56 3.41 -36.08
CA LYS A 665 8.90 2.82 -36.35
C LYS A 665 9.76 3.63 -37.36
N VAL A 666 10.85 4.22 -36.84
CA VAL A 666 12.08 4.73 -37.47
C VAL A 666 12.01 6.08 -38.26
N GLN A 667 13.03 6.93 -38.02
CA GLN A 667 13.22 8.40 -38.19
C GLN A 667 13.16 9.04 -39.62
N PRO A 668 13.21 10.39 -39.75
CA PRO A 668 12.21 11.22 -40.44
C PRO A 668 12.40 11.32 -41.97
N ALA A 669 11.34 11.03 -42.72
CA ALA A 669 11.09 11.71 -43.99
C ALA A 669 10.16 12.89 -43.71
N LEU A 670 10.54 14.08 -44.19
CA LEU A 670 9.71 15.27 -44.16
C LEU A 670 8.31 14.99 -44.74
N PRO A 671 7.24 15.61 -44.20
CA PRO A 671 6.00 15.73 -44.95
C PRO A 671 6.24 16.65 -46.16
N ILE A 672 6.26 16.10 -47.36
CA ILE A 672 6.03 16.87 -48.58
C ILE A 672 4.51 17.01 -48.71
N LEU A 673 3.99 18.21 -48.42
CA LEU A 673 2.63 18.57 -48.82
C LEU A 673 2.68 19.05 -50.28
N LEU A 674 2.20 18.24 -51.21
CA LEU A 674 1.85 18.66 -52.55
C LEU A 674 0.34 18.92 -52.56
N TYR A 675 -0.05 20.19 -52.78
CA TYR A 675 -1.38 20.49 -53.28
C TYR A 675 -1.27 21.34 -54.54
N THR A 676 -1.96 20.87 -55.56
CA THR A 676 -2.19 21.56 -56.81
C THR A 676 -3.56 22.23 -56.72
N THR A 677 -3.63 23.52 -57.04
CA THR A 677 -4.83 24.10 -57.63
C THR A 677 -4.39 25.10 -58.69
N GLU A 678 -5.17 25.12 -59.77
CA GLU A 678 -4.87 25.85 -60.99
C GLU A 678 -4.86 27.37 -60.73
N ARG A 679 -3.79 28.02 -61.25
CA ARG A 679 -3.58 29.47 -61.44
C ARG A 679 -2.86 30.23 -60.31
N THR A 680 -1.51 30.26 -60.42
CA THR A 680 -0.59 31.44 -60.35
C THR A 680 -1.07 32.70 -59.60
N GLN A 681 -0.39 33.40 -58.67
CA GLN A 681 1.00 33.59 -58.17
C GLN A 681 0.82 34.22 -56.75
N TYR A 682 1.48 33.85 -55.65
CA TYR A 682 2.86 34.12 -55.20
C TYR A 682 3.17 33.21 -53.99
N ILE A 683 4.42 32.80 -53.80
CA ILE A 683 4.88 31.96 -52.68
C ILE A 683 5.67 32.84 -51.70
N ILE A 684 5.21 32.94 -50.45
CA ILE A 684 6.04 33.40 -49.33
C ILE A 684 6.52 32.15 -48.60
N ILE A 685 7.82 31.88 -48.69
CA ILE A 685 8.49 30.81 -47.95
C ILE A 685 8.86 31.36 -46.58
N ILE A 686 8.22 30.88 -45.52
CA ILE A 686 8.73 31.06 -44.16
C ILE A 686 9.44 29.77 -43.78
N ILE A 687 10.77 29.80 -43.91
CA ILE A 687 11.63 28.74 -43.39
C ILE A 687 11.75 28.98 -41.88
N ILE A 688 11.03 28.20 -41.07
CA ILE A 688 11.39 28.06 -39.65
C ILE A 688 12.52 27.05 -39.61
N ILE A 689 13.75 27.54 -39.73
CA ILE A 689 14.93 26.77 -39.37
C ILE A 689 14.89 26.67 -37.85
N ASN A 690 14.36 25.55 -37.33
CA ASN A 690 14.74 25.15 -35.99
C ASN A 690 16.16 24.64 -36.08
N SER A 691 17.13 25.55 -36.06
CA SER A 691 18.48 25.18 -35.68
C SER A 691 18.37 24.84 -34.21
N MET A 692 18.11 23.57 -33.90
CA MET A 692 18.59 23.03 -32.64
C MET A 692 20.11 23.03 -32.76
N ALA A 693 20.70 24.18 -32.48
CA ALA A 693 22.00 24.17 -31.84
C ALA A 693 21.81 23.26 -30.63
N VAL A 694 22.55 22.15 -30.62
CA VAL A 694 22.77 21.38 -29.41
C VAL A 694 23.35 22.39 -28.43
N VAL A 695 22.51 22.92 -27.56
CA VAL A 695 22.99 23.58 -26.35
C VAL A 695 23.58 22.41 -25.57
N GLU A 696 24.91 22.25 -25.64
CA GLU A 696 25.60 21.40 -24.68
C GLU A 696 25.18 21.89 -23.30
N ASP A 697 24.40 21.06 -22.61
CA ASP A 697 23.98 21.31 -21.24
C ASP A 697 25.24 21.31 -20.39
N ASN A 698 25.79 22.51 -20.12
CA ASN A 698 27.01 22.72 -19.35
C ASN A 698 26.87 22.33 -17.87
N ARG A 699 25.75 21.71 -17.46
CA ARG A 699 25.59 21.16 -16.12
C ARG A 699 26.31 19.81 -16.01
N PRO A 700 27.02 19.56 -14.88
CA PRO A 700 27.68 18.27 -14.67
C PRO A 700 26.63 17.14 -14.62
N LYS A 701 26.86 16.08 -15.40
CA LYS A 701 26.02 14.88 -15.40
C LYS A 701 25.97 14.24 -14.02
N VAL A 702 24.81 13.71 -13.64
CA VAL A 702 24.59 13.02 -12.36
C VAL A 702 24.57 11.51 -12.57
N ALA A 703 25.45 10.78 -11.89
CA ALA A 703 25.51 9.33 -11.91
C ALA A 703 25.11 8.72 -10.56
N LEU A 704 24.25 7.71 -10.56
CA LEU A 704 23.93 6.89 -9.39
C LEU A 704 24.62 5.53 -9.50
N VAL A 705 25.46 5.17 -8.53
CA VAL A 705 26.23 3.92 -8.53
C VAL A 705 25.79 3.04 -7.35
N THR A 706 25.24 1.86 -7.65
CA THR A 706 25.04 0.81 -6.65
C THR A 706 26.32 -0.02 -6.53
N GLY A 707 26.62 -0.55 -5.35
CA GLY A 707 27.83 -1.36 -5.15
C GLY A 707 29.11 -0.52 -5.16
N ILE A 708 29.02 0.76 -4.78
CA ILE A 708 30.13 1.72 -4.77
C ILE A 708 31.35 1.25 -3.96
N CYS A 709 31.12 0.54 -2.85
CA CYS A 709 32.18 -0.01 -2.00
C CYS A 709 32.83 -1.31 -2.57
N GLY A 710 32.35 -1.79 -3.71
CA GLY A 710 32.92 -2.92 -4.43
C GLY A 710 34.21 -2.57 -5.17
N GLN A 711 34.84 -3.57 -5.80
CA GLN A 711 36.02 -3.35 -6.64
C GLN A 711 35.68 -2.38 -7.77
N ASP A 712 34.71 -2.75 -8.61
CA ASP A 712 34.45 -2.02 -9.85
C ASP A 712 33.79 -0.67 -9.55
N GLY A 713 32.92 -0.62 -8.53
CA GLY A 713 32.34 0.63 -8.02
C GLY A 713 33.40 1.65 -7.63
N SER A 714 34.46 1.24 -6.92
CA SER A 714 35.52 2.16 -6.50
C SER A 714 36.30 2.76 -7.68
N TYR A 715 36.59 1.97 -8.72
CA TYR A 715 37.25 2.48 -9.92
C TYR A 715 36.32 3.31 -10.80
N LEU A 716 35.03 2.93 -10.87
CA LEU A 716 34.04 3.65 -11.65
C LEU A 716 33.82 5.05 -11.09
N VAL A 717 33.76 5.20 -9.78
CA VAL A 717 33.62 6.53 -9.17
C VAL A 717 34.83 7.41 -9.45
N GLU A 718 36.05 6.88 -9.38
CA GLU A 718 37.25 7.63 -9.79
C GLU A 718 37.17 8.08 -11.25
N LEU A 719 36.76 7.18 -12.16
CA LEU A 719 36.60 7.50 -13.57
C LEU A 719 35.55 8.60 -13.78
N LEU A 720 34.35 8.44 -13.20
CA LEU A 720 33.26 9.39 -13.35
C LEU A 720 33.61 10.78 -12.78
N LEU A 721 34.23 10.84 -11.60
CA LEU A 721 34.70 12.10 -11.02
C LEU A 721 35.75 12.77 -11.91
N SER A 722 36.69 12.00 -12.48
CA SER A 722 37.69 12.54 -13.43
C SER A 722 37.06 13.08 -14.73
N LYS A 723 35.87 12.60 -15.09
CA LYS A 723 35.06 13.06 -16.23
C LYS A 723 34.14 14.23 -15.87
N GLY A 724 34.19 14.74 -14.63
CA GLY A 724 33.37 15.87 -14.18
C GLY A 724 31.94 15.53 -13.77
N TYR A 725 31.64 14.25 -13.50
CA TYR A 725 30.32 13.84 -13.02
C TYR A 725 30.12 14.20 -11.55
N LYS A 726 28.87 14.46 -11.19
CA LYS A 726 28.40 14.38 -9.81
C LYS A 726 27.96 12.94 -9.52
N VAL A 727 28.61 12.29 -8.57
CA VAL A 727 28.40 10.87 -8.27
C VAL A 727 27.63 10.69 -6.97
N HIS A 728 26.55 9.93 -7.05
CA HIS A 728 25.77 9.48 -5.92
C HIS A 728 26.00 7.98 -5.71
N GLY A 729 26.47 7.57 -4.54
CA GLY A 729 26.77 6.17 -4.24
C GLY A 729 25.81 5.56 -3.24
N ILE A 730 25.30 4.36 -3.49
CA ILE A 730 24.50 3.61 -2.52
C ILE A 730 25.39 2.69 -1.68
N MET A 731 25.31 2.85 -0.36
CA MET A 731 25.99 2.03 0.63
C MET A 731 25.00 1.31 1.54
N ARG A 732 25.31 0.05 1.86
CA ARG A 732 24.53 -0.68 2.86
C ARG A 732 24.87 -0.19 4.26
N ARG A 733 23.86 -0.12 5.13
CA ARG A 733 24.08 0.03 6.57
C ARG A 733 24.65 -1.27 7.12
N SER A 734 25.83 -1.20 7.73
CA SER A 734 26.45 -2.30 8.45
C SER A 734 27.08 -1.80 9.74
N SER A 735 27.15 -2.66 10.75
CA SER A 735 27.78 -2.35 12.06
C SER A 735 29.29 -2.08 11.95
N SER A 736 29.90 -2.42 10.82
CA SER A 736 31.28 -2.10 10.48
C SER A 736 31.33 -1.14 9.30
N PHE A 737 32.29 -0.21 9.30
CA PHE A 737 32.52 0.68 8.17
C PHE A 737 33.01 -0.11 6.95
N ASN A 738 32.22 -0.12 5.88
CA ASN A 738 32.48 -0.83 4.63
C ASN A 738 33.07 0.08 3.53
N THR A 739 33.70 1.20 3.92
CA THR A 739 34.23 2.24 3.03
C THR A 739 35.69 2.07 2.63
N GLY A 740 36.38 1.01 3.06
CA GLY A 740 37.84 0.88 2.90
C GLY A 740 38.35 1.04 1.46
N ARG A 741 37.59 0.67 0.44
CA ARG A 741 37.98 0.81 -0.98
C ARG A 741 37.77 2.21 -1.57
N ILE A 742 37.04 3.06 -0.88
CA ILE A 742 36.73 4.43 -1.28
C ILE A 742 37.20 5.44 -0.23
N ILE A 743 38.00 5.02 0.75
CA ILE A 743 38.40 5.86 1.87
C ILE A 743 39.22 7.06 1.39
N HIS A 744 40.08 6.88 0.38
CA HIS A 744 40.84 7.97 -0.23
C HIS A 744 39.96 9.00 -0.94
N LEU A 745 38.76 8.62 -1.40
CA LEU A 745 37.76 9.55 -1.94
C LEU A 745 36.94 10.20 -0.82
N TYR A 746 36.67 9.44 0.24
CA TYR A 746 35.95 9.91 1.41
C TYR A 746 36.79 10.86 2.29
N ASP A 747 38.11 10.76 2.25
CA ASP A 747 38.98 11.65 3.03
C ASP A 747 39.39 12.91 2.23
N ASP A 748 39.00 13.01 0.96
CA ASP A 748 39.32 14.17 0.11
C ASP A 748 38.40 15.37 0.46
N PRO A 749 38.95 16.46 1.05
CA PRO A 749 38.16 17.62 1.45
C PRO A 749 37.56 18.37 0.26
N VAL A 750 38.16 18.29 -0.94
CA VAL A 750 37.66 18.97 -2.15
C VAL A 750 36.36 18.34 -2.63
N LEU A 751 36.25 17.02 -2.57
CA LEU A 751 35.03 16.29 -2.95
C LEU A 751 33.86 16.58 -2.01
N HIS A 752 34.11 16.74 -0.71
CA HIS A 752 33.09 17.11 0.28
C HIS A 752 32.61 18.56 0.13
N GLN A 753 33.53 19.49 -0.13
CA GLN A 753 33.20 20.90 -0.31
C GLN A 753 32.40 21.13 -1.61
N SER A 754 32.81 20.47 -2.69
CA SER A 754 32.12 20.54 -3.99
C SER A 754 30.80 19.76 -4.03
N LYS A 755 30.57 18.83 -3.09
CA LYS A 755 29.46 17.87 -3.10
C LYS A 755 29.40 17.03 -4.38
N ASN A 756 30.56 16.78 -5.00
CA ASN A 756 30.67 15.97 -6.21
C ASN A 756 30.54 14.47 -5.93
N LEU A 757 30.75 14.03 -4.68
CA LEU A 757 30.46 12.68 -4.22
C LEU A 757 29.47 12.74 -3.06
N VAL A 758 28.33 12.05 -3.19
CA VAL A 758 27.31 11.96 -2.12
C VAL A 758 26.98 10.50 -1.85
N LEU A 759 27.14 10.06 -0.61
CA LEU A 759 26.88 8.68 -0.20
C LEU A 759 25.51 8.58 0.48
N HIS A 760 24.72 7.61 0.04
CA HIS A 760 23.37 7.36 0.51
C HIS A 760 23.29 5.98 1.13
N TYR A 761 22.55 5.86 2.23
CA TYR A 761 22.22 4.54 2.74
C TYR A 761 21.08 3.93 1.93
N GLY A 762 21.25 2.70 1.46
CA GLY A 762 20.22 1.96 0.74
C GLY A 762 20.62 0.51 0.50
N ASP A 763 19.62 -0.34 0.23
CA ASP A 763 19.81 -1.75 -0.13
C ASP A 763 18.99 -2.07 -1.39
N LEU A 764 19.48 -3.02 -2.19
CA LEU A 764 18.78 -3.53 -3.36
C LEU A 764 17.51 -4.32 -3.00
N SER A 765 17.34 -4.73 -1.74
CA SER A 765 16.10 -5.36 -1.27
C SER A 765 14.96 -4.36 -0.98
N ASP A 766 15.27 -3.07 -0.81
CA ASP A 766 14.28 -2.04 -0.44
C ASP A 766 13.77 -1.25 -1.65
N SER A 767 12.65 -1.71 -2.23
CA SER A 767 12.00 -1.05 -3.37
C SER A 767 11.65 0.42 -3.10
N SER A 768 11.22 0.75 -1.89
CA SER A 768 10.74 2.07 -1.53
C SER A 768 11.89 3.07 -1.39
N GLY A 769 12.95 2.68 -0.68
CA GLY A 769 14.16 3.47 -0.53
C GLY A 769 14.86 3.73 -1.87
N LEU A 770 14.95 2.72 -2.75
CA LEU A 770 15.52 2.91 -4.09
C LEU A 770 14.69 3.88 -4.93
N THR A 771 13.36 3.77 -4.90
CA THR A 771 12.46 4.66 -5.63
C THR A 771 12.61 6.09 -5.13
N ASN A 772 12.65 6.30 -3.82
CA ASN A 772 12.86 7.61 -3.22
C ASN A 772 14.22 8.19 -3.63
N LEU A 773 15.30 7.40 -3.54
CA LEU A 773 16.64 7.84 -3.96
C LEU A 773 16.67 8.24 -5.43
N ILE A 774 16.13 7.42 -6.34
CA ILE A 774 16.08 7.74 -7.77
C ILE A 774 15.21 8.98 -8.02
N ASN A 775 14.09 9.12 -7.31
CA ASN A 775 13.20 10.28 -7.44
C ASN A 775 13.89 11.58 -6.99
N THR A 776 14.60 11.55 -5.86
CA THR A 776 15.31 12.73 -5.32
C THR A 776 16.54 13.08 -6.15
N ILE A 777 17.31 12.08 -6.59
CA ILE A 777 18.59 12.30 -7.28
C ILE A 777 18.36 12.69 -8.75
N LYS A 778 17.29 12.18 -9.39
CA LYS A 778 17.01 12.33 -10.82
C LYS A 778 18.28 12.09 -11.68
N PRO A 779 18.93 10.91 -11.55
CA PRO A 779 20.22 10.66 -12.21
C PRO A 779 20.08 10.64 -13.74
N ASP A 780 21.11 11.13 -14.43
CA ASP A 780 21.24 11.00 -15.89
C ASP A 780 21.74 9.59 -16.26
N GLU A 781 22.60 8.99 -15.42
CA GLU A 781 23.15 7.65 -15.62
C GLU A 781 23.06 6.82 -14.32
N ILE A 782 22.65 5.55 -14.41
CA ILE A 782 22.59 4.61 -13.28
C ILE A 782 23.47 3.41 -13.59
N TYR A 783 24.43 3.11 -12.71
CA TYR A 783 25.31 1.96 -12.80
C TYR A 783 24.98 0.95 -11.71
N ASN A 784 24.36 -0.17 -12.08
CA ASN A 784 24.04 -1.24 -11.14
C ASN A 784 25.17 -2.26 -11.04
N LEU A 785 26.05 -2.09 -10.04
CA LEU A 785 27.17 -3.00 -9.76
C LEU A 785 26.99 -3.80 -8.47
N ALA A 786 25.96 -3.51 -7.68
CA ALA A 786 25.67 -4.26 -6.46
C ALA A 786 25.20 -5.69 -6.77
N ALA A 787 25.72 -6.66 -6.02
CA ALA A 787 25.34 -8.05 -6.09
C ALA A 787 25.76 -8.79 -4.81
N GLN A 788 25.07 -9.90 -4.50
CA GLN A 788 25.77 -11.04 -3.90
C GLN A 788 26.64 -11.62 -5.02
N SER A 789 27.96 -11.44 -4.93
CA SER A 789 28.89 -11.70 -6.04
C SER A 789 29.69 -13.00 -5.90
N HIS A 790 29.49 -13.78 -4.84
CA HIS A 790 30.31 -14.95 -4.55
C HIS A 790 29.59 -16.24 -4.95
N VAL A 791 29.97 -16.80 -6.11
CA VAL A 791 29.30 -17.94 -6.76
C VAL A 791 29.11 -19.14 -5.81
N LYS A 792 30.14 -19.54 -5.05
CA LYS A 792 30.00 -20.67 -4.11
C LYS A 792 28.97 -20.40 -3.00
N VAL A 793 28.95 -19.19 -2.44
CA VAL A 793 28.02 -18.80 -1.35
C VAL A 793 26.59 -18.73 -1.87
N SER A 794 26.38 -18.54 -3.18
CA SER A 794 25.02 -18.57 -3.75
C SER A 794 24.33 -19.93 -3.61
N PHE A 795 25.07 -21.03 -3.45
CA PHE A 795 24.49 -22.34 -3.13
C PHE A 795 24.02 -22.41 -1.67
N ASP A 796 24.67 -21.67 -0.77
CA ASP A 796 24.32 -21.63 0.65
C ASP A 796 23.15 -20.67 0.92
N VAL A 797 23.07 -19.55 0.19
CA VAL A 797 22.02 -18.51 0.32
C VAL A 797 21.37 -18.15 -1.03
N PRO A 798 20.71 -19.11 -1.71
CA PRO A 798 20.17 -18.91 -3.06
C PRO A 798 19.04 -17.88 -3.12
N GLU A 799 18.18 -17.82 -2.10
CA GLU A 799 17.07 -16.88 -2.01
C GLU A 799 17.57 -15.44 -1.91
N TYR A 800 18.48 -15.15 -0.97
CA TYR A 800 19.10 -13.84 -0.84
C TYR A 800 19.86 -13.43 -2.11
N THR A 801 20.57 -14.38 -2.74
CA THR A 801 21.26 -14.12 -4.00
C THR A 801 20.28 -13.70 -5.09
N SER A 802 19.13 -14.37 -5.19
CA SER A 802 18.08 -14.06 -6.15
C SER A 802 17.40 -12.72 -5.85
N ASP A 803 17.07 -12.46 -4.58
CA ASP A 803 16.44 -11.21 -4.16
C ASP A 803 17.31 -9.99 -4.50
N ILE A 804 18.61 -10.07 -4.25
CA ILE A 804 19.52 -8.95 -4.54
C ILE A 804 19.85 -8.85 -6.03
N ASN A 805 20.29 -9.95 -6.66
CA ASN A 805 20.83 -9.88 -8.02
C ASN A 805 19.72 -9.76 -9.08
N ALA A 806 18.65 -10.53 -8.92
CA ALA A 806 17.55 -10.60 -9.89
C ALA A 806 16.49 -9.54 -9.55
N ILE A 807 15.84 -9.66 -8.39
CA ILE A 807 14.73 -8.78 -8.01
C ILE A 807 15.23 -7.35 -7.72
N GLY A 808 16.42 -7.18 -7.14
CA GLY A 808 17.03 -5.86 -6.97
C GLY A 808 17.24 -5.10 -8.28
N THR A 809 17.63 -5.80 -9.35
CA THR A 809 17.72 -5.20 -10.69
C THR A 809 16.34 -4.77 -11.20
N LEU A 810 15.32 -5.63 -11.04
CA LEU A 810 13.93 -5.29 -11.38
C LEU A 810 13.43 -4.07 -10.59
N ARG A 811 13.75 -3.97 -9.28
CA ARG A 811 13.36 -2.84 -8.43
C ARG A 811 13.92 -1.52 -8.96
N LEU A 812 15.18 -1.49 -9.40
CA LEU A 812 15.78 -0.30 -10.01
C LEU A 812 15.07 0.09 -11.31
N LEU A 813 14.78 -0.87 -12.19
CA LEU A 813 14.04 -0.63 -13.43
C LEU A 813 12.60 -0.13 -13.17
N CYS A 814 11.92 -0.73 -12.19
CA CYS A 814 10.61 -0.27 -11.73
C CYS A 814 10.68 1.15 -11.14
N ALA A 815 11.71 1.47 -10.37
CA ALA A 815 11.93 2.80 -9.80
C ALA A 815 12.13 3.85 -10.90
N ILE A 816 12.95 3.57 -11.92
CA ILE A 816 13.11 4.43 -13.11
C ILE A 816 11.74 4.74 -13.74
N ARG A 817 10.91 3.71 -13.94
CA ARG A 817 9.57 3.85 -14.53
C ARG A 817 8.61 4.61 -13.63
N ALA A 818 8.58 4.29 -12.34
CA ALA A 818 7.72 4.95 -11.35
C ALA A 818 8.04 6.45 -11.22
N CYS A 819 9.32 6.81 -11.33
CA CYS A 819 9.78 8.21 -11.31
C CYS A 819 9.63 8.93 -12.67
N ASN A 820 9.10 8.25 -13.70
CA ASN A 820 8.90 8.73 -15.07
C ASN A 820 10.17 9.35 -15.70
N LEU A 821 11.34 8.73 -15.45
CA LEU A 821 12.62 9.21 -16.00
C LEU A 821 12.81 8.70 -17.43
N LYS A 822 12.56 9.59 -18.41
CA LYS A 822 12.62 9.21 -19.84
C LYS A 822 14.04 9.21 -20.43
N ASN A 823 14.96 9.99 -19.87
CA ASN A 823 16.30 10.21 -20.43
C ASN A 823 17.42 9.55 -19.62
N VAL A 824 17.09 8.70 -18.64
CA VAL A 824 18.10 8.02 -17.83
C VAL A 824 18.71 6.86 -18.60
N ARG A 825 20.03 6.70 -18.49
CA ARG A 825 20.76 5.55 -19.06
C ARG A 825 21.14 4.57 -17.96
N PHE A 826 20.75 3.31 -18.12
CA PHE A 826 20.93 2.25 -17.13
C PHE A 826 21.98 1.24 -17.59
N TYR A 827 22.97 0.98 -16.75
CA TYR A 827 23.96 -0.07 -16.94
C TYR A 827 23.72 -1.21 -15.96
N GLN A 828 23.64 -2.44 -16.47
CA GLN A 828 23.57 -3.66 -15.69
C GLN A 828 24.88 -4.45 -15.79
N ALA A 829 25.53 -4.68 -14.64
CA ALA A 829 26.64 -5.63 -14.56
C ALA A 829 26.12 -7.07 -14.62
N SER A 830 26.33 -7.73 -15.75
CA SER A 830 26.11 -9.16 -15.94
C SER A 830 27.42 -9.94 -15.78
N SER A 831 27.44 -11.24 -16.15
CA SER A 831 28.54 -12.15 -15.82
C SER A 831 28.77 -13.21 -16.88
N SER A 832 30.02 -13.62 -17.11
CA SER A 832 30.34 -14.79 -17.96
C SER A 832 29.77 -16.10 -17.42
N GLU A 833 29.50 -16.18 -16.11
CA GLU A 833 28.82 -17.33 -15.47
C GLU A 833 27.43 -17.61 -16.06
N LEU A 834 26.81 -16.68 -16.81
CA LEU A 834 25.57 -16.91 -17.57
C LEU A 834 25.70 -18.05 -18.58
N PHE A 835 26.87 -18.17 -19.21
CA PHE A 835 27.12 -19.24 -20.19
C PHE A 835 27.30 -20.60 -19.52
N GLY A 836 27.72 -20.62 -18.25
CA GLY A 836 27.90 -21.79 -17.40
C GLY A 836 28.46 -23.01 -18.15
N LYS A 837 27.62 -24.00 -18.45
CA LYS A 837 28.04 -25.13 -19.30
C LYS A 837 28.16 -24.64 -20.75
N VAL A 838 29.38 -24.26 -21.11
CA VAL A 838 29.72 -23.69 -22.42
C VAL A 838 29.14 -24.50 -23.58
N GLN A 839 28.40 -23.82 -24.45
CA GLN A 839 27.84 -24.37 -25.69
C GLN A 839 28.70 -24.03 -26.92
N GLU A 840 29.36 -22.87 -26.93
CA GLU A 840 30.18 -22.36 -28.03
C GLU A 840 31.44 -21.67 -27.50
N ILE A 841 32.56 -21.78 -28.21
CA ILE A 841 33.84 -21.14 -27.86
C ILE A 841 34.38 -20.35 -29.07
N PRO A 842 34.89 -19.12 -28.88
CA PRO A 842 34.67 -18.25 -27.72
C PRO A 842 33.19 -17.84 -27.57
N GLN A 843 32.75 -17.49 -26.36
CA GLN A 843 31.38 -17.06 -26.10
C GLN A 843 31.17 -15.60 -26.54
N SER A 844 30.10 -15.34 -27.28
CA SER A 844 29.69 -14.00 -27.73
C SER A 844 28.30 -13.64 -27.18
N GLU A 845 27.76 -12.46 -27.52
CA GLU A 845 26.41 -12.06 -27.13
C GLU A 845 25.31 -12.99 -27.67
N THR A 846 25.58 -13.75 -28.73
CA THR A 846 24.62 -14.71 -29.31
C THR A 846 24.74 -16.12 -28.76
N THR A 847 25.78 -16.40 -27.96
CA THR A 847 26.00 -17.74 -27.42
C THR A 847 24.90 -18.09 -26.41
N PRO A 848 24.24 -19.26 -26.52
CA PRO A 848 23.17 -19.64 -25.59
C PRO A 848 23.63 -19.72 -24.13
N PHE A 849 22.81 -19.21 -23.22
CA PHE A 849 23.05 -19.31 -21.79
C PHE A 849 22.74 -20.71 -21.24
N TYR A 850 23.59 -21.23 -20.37
CA TYR A 850 23.40 -22.48 -19.64
C TYR A 850 23.93 -22.32 -18.21
N PRO A 851 23.23 -21.60 -17.32
CA PRO A 851 23.75 -21.29 -16.00
C PRO A 851 23.98 -22.56 -15.15
N ARG A 852 25.02 -22.53 -14.31
CA ARG A 852 25.41 -23.66 -13.44
C ARG A 852 25.48 -23.27 -11.96
N SER A 853 24.80 -22.22 -11.54
CA SER A 853 24.72 -21.81 -10.13
C SER A 853 23.50 -20.92 -9.88
N PRO A 854 23.00 -20.81 -8.63
CA PRO A 854 21.97 -19.83 -8.28
C PRO A 854 22.37 -18.40 -8.61
N TYR A 855 23.66 -18.05 -8.43
CA TYR A 855 24.22 -16.79 -8.90
C TYR A 855 24.01 -16.57 -10.40
N ALA A 856 24.39 -17.54 -11.24
CA ALA A 856 24.23 -17.44 -12.69
C ALA A 856 22.77 -17.32 -13.12
N VAL A 857 21.86 -18.11 -12.51
CA VAL A 857 20.41 -18.04 -12.77
C VAL A 857 19.86 -16.65 -12.40
N SER A 858 20.25 -16.10 -11.25
CA SER A 858 19.81 -14.77 -10.83
C SER A 858 20.28 -13.66 -11.79
N LYS A 859 21.52 -13.74 -12.28
CA LYS A 859 22.05 -12.82 -13.29
C LYS A 859 21.38 -13.02 -14.65
N GLN A 860 20.93 -14.23 -14.98
CA GLN A 860 20.22 -14.49 -16.23
C GLN A 860 18.84 -13.85 -16.23
N TYR A 861 18.13 -13.91 -15.09
CA TYR A 861 16.90 -13.14 -14.90
C TYR A 861 17.17 -11.63 -15.06
N ALA A 862 18.21 -11.12 -14.39
CA ALA A 862 18.57 -9.70 -14.45
C ALA A 862 18.90 -9.25 -15.89
N TYR A 863 19.56 -10.11 -16.68
CA TYR A 863 19.83 -9.85 -18.08
C TYR A 863 18.53 -9.72 -18.89
N TRP A 864 17.64 -10.71 -18.81
CA TRP A 864 16.42 -10.73 -19.61
C TRP A 864 15.40 -9.68 -19.20
N ILE A 865 15.32 -9.34 -17.90
CA ILE A 865 14.42 -8.28 -17.46
C ILE A 865 14.89 -6.91 -17.96
N VAL A 866 16.22 -6.68 -18.06
CA VAL A 866 16.78 -5.46 -18.67
C VAL A 866 16.45 -5.41 -20.16
N VAL A 867 16.63 -6.52 -20.90
CA VAL A 867 16.25 -6.61 -22.32
C VAL A 867 14.76 -6.28 -22.50
N ASN A 868 13.90 -6.89 -21.67
CA ASN A 868 12.47 -6.68 -21.74
C ASN A 868 12.08 -5.22 -21.43
N TYR A 869 12.69 -4.59 -20.43
CA TYR A 869 12.39 -3.19 -20.10
C TYR A 869 12.90 -2.20 -21.14
N ARG A 870 14.04 -2.50 -21.77
CA ARG A 870 14.54 -1.76 -22.93
C ARG A 870 13.53 -1.82 -24.08
N GLU A 871 13.03 -3.01 -24.41
CA GLU A 871 12.13 -3.21 -25.55
C GLU A 871 10.68 -2.76 -25.29
N ALA A 872 10.14 -3.01 -24.09
CA ALA A 872 8.75 -2.73 -23.75
C ALA A 872 8.50 -1.26 -23.37
N TYR A 873 9.48 -0.61 -22.75
CA TYR A 873 9.32 0.74 -22.21
C TYR A 873 10.29 1.77 -22.82
N ASN A 874 11.09 1.36 -23.81
CA ASN A 874 12.06 2.22 -24.48
C ASN A 874 13.06 2.89 -23.51
N ILE A 875 13.43 2.17 -22.45
CA ILE A 875 14.46 2.63 -21.49
C ILE A 875 15.83 2.35 -22.09
N PHE A 876 16.74 3.35 -22.08
CA PHE A 876 18.12 3.14 -22.47
C PHE A 876 18.81 2.25 -21.44
N ALA A 877 18.96 0.95 -21.74
CA ALA A 877 19.53 -0.02 -20.81
C ALA A 877 20.49 -1.00 -21.49
N CYS A 878 21.72 -1.09 -20.97
CA CYS A 878 22.78 -1.94 -21.53
C CYS A 878 23.18 -3.04 -20.54
N ASN A 879 23.31 -4.28 -20.99
CA ASN A 879 23.98 -5.34 -20.22
C ASN A 879 25.45 -5.45 -20.62
N GLY A 880 26.35 -5.35 -19.65
CA GLY A 880 27.74 -5.76 -19.81
C GLY A 880 27.93 -7.20 -19.35
N ILE A 881 28.20 -8.14 -20.26
CA ILE A 881 28.53 -9.52 -19.94
C ILE A 881 30.03 -9.60 -19.66
N LEU A 882 30.38 -9.48 -18.39
CA LEU A 882 31.77 -9.32 -17.96
C LEU A 882 32.41 -10.69 -17.69
N PHE A 883 33.53 -10.96 -18.36
CA PHE A 883 34.44 -12.04 -17.98
C PHE A 883 35.23 -11.68 -16.72
N ASN A 884 36.02 -12.62 -16.18
CA ASN A 884 36.72 -12.37 -14.92
C ASN A 884 37.65 -11.16 -15.08
N HIS A 885 37.60 -10.24 -14.13
CA HIS A 885 38.43 -9.02 -14.17
C HIS A 885 38.90 -8.64 -12.78
N GLU A 886 40.20 -8.62 -12.60
CA GLU A 886 40.83 -8.61 -11.28
C GLU A 886 41.59 -7.31 -11.06
N SER A 887 41.93 -7.06 -9.79
CA SER A 887 42.76 -5.92 -9.41
C SER A 887 43.25 -6.07 -7.96
N PRO A 888 44.15 -5.18 -7.52
CA PRO A 888 44.51 -5.09 -6.10
C PRO A 888 43.34 -4.78 -5.15
N ARG A 889 42.17 -4.36 -5.66
CA ARG A 889 40.97 -4.08 -4.85
C ARG A 889 40.01 -5.26 -4.76
N ARG A 890 40.32 -6.42 -5.36
CA ARG A 890 39.44 -7.60 -5.31
C ARG A 890 39.22 -8.05 -3.86
N GLY A 891 38.04 -8.60 -3.56
CA GLY A 891 37.75 -9.21 -2.26
C GLY A 891 38.65 -10.42 -1.98
N GLU A 892 39.08 -10.59 -0.73
CA GLU A 892 40.03 -11.63 -0.33
C GLU A 892 39.51 -13.07 -0.43
N THR A 893 38.19 -13.24 -0.46
CA THR A 893 37.53 -14.55 -0.60
C THR A 893 37.61 -15.10 -2.03
N PHE A 894 37.89 -14.25 -3.02
CA PHE A 894 38.06 -14.67 -4.41
C PHE A 894 39.41 -15.35 -4.63
N VAL A 895 39.44 -16.36 -5.51
CA VAL A 895 40.60 -17.24 -5.71
C VAL A 895 41.89 -16.48 -6.04
N THR A 896 41.82 -15.50 -6.93
CA THR A 896 42.96 -14.67 -7.37
C THR A 896 43.57 -13.90 -6.19
N ARG A 897 42.73 -13.23 -5.41
CA ARG A 897 43.16 -12.46 -4.24
C ARG A 897 43.64 -13.36 -3.10
N LYS A 898 43.04 -14.53 -2.94
CA LYS A 898 43.52 -15.56 -1.99
C LYS A 898 44.93 -16.02 -2.36
N ILE A 899 45.20 -16.24 -3.64
CA ILE A 899 46.53 -16.64 -4.13
C ILE A 899 47.53 -15.53 -3.84
N THR A 900 47.30 -14.31 -4.33
CA THR A 900 48.28 -13.22 -4.22
C THR A 900 48.60 -12.84 -2.77
N ARG A 901 47.59 -12.79 -1.90
CA ARG A 901 47.79 -12.55 -0.46
C ARG A 901 48.53 -13.68 0.23
N SER A 902 48.25 -14.93 -0.13
CA SER A 902 48.97 -16.07 0.48
C SER A 902 50.42 -16.11 0.03
N VAL A 903 50.70 -15.85 -1.25
CA VAL A 903 52.06 -15.74 -1.78
C VAL A 903 52.82 -14.59 -1.10
N ALA A 904 52.18 -13.44 -0.91
CA ALA A 904 52.75 -12.33 -0.14
C ALA A 904 53.05 -12.70 1.32
N LYS A 905 52.14 -13.42 2.00
CA LYS A 905 52.38 -13.92 3.37
C LYS A 905 53.53 -14.94 3.40
N ILE A 906 53.62 -15.82 2.40
CA ILE A 906 54.68 -16.82 2.27
C ILE A 906 56.05 -16.15 2.07
N SER A 907 56.15 -15.13 1.22
CA SER A 907 57.41 -14.43 0.98
C SER A 907 57.92 -13.68 2.22
N LEU A 908 57.00 -13.26 3.10
CA LEU A 908 57.31 -12.62 4.38
C LEU A 908 57.44 -13.61 5.55
N GLY A 909 57.30 -14.93 5.31
CA GLY A 909 57.39 -15.96 6.35
C GLY A 909 56.21 -15.98 7.33
N LEU A 910 55.08 -15.38 6.98
CA LEU A 910 53.86 -15.29 7.78
C LEU A 910 52.91 -16.47 7.58
N ALA A 911 53.09 -17.25 6.51
CA ALA A 911 52.31 -18.44 6.20
C ALA A 911 53.19 -19.49 5.50
N ASP A 912 52.87 -20.77 5.68
CA ASP A 912 53.64 -21.86 5.08
C ASP A 912 53.09 -22.30 3.71
N CYS A 913 51.76 -22.39 3.58
CA CYS A 913 51.10 -22.89 2.38
C CYS A 913 49.70 -22.25 2.17
N VAL A 914 49.17 -22.38 0.95
CA VAL A 914 47.82 -21.99 0.56
C VAL A 914 47.01 -23.21 0.13
N GLU A 915 45.74 -23.25 0.54
CA GLU A 915 44.79 -24.28 0.12
C GLU A 915 43.84 -23.75 -0.96
N LEU A 916 43.69 -24.49 -2.07
CA LEU A 916 42.89 -24.08 -3.22
C LEU A 916 41.91 -25.18 -3.66
N GLY A 917 40.94 -24.79 -4.49
CA GLY A 917 40.00 -25.71 -5.14
C GLY A 917 40.54 -26.21 -6.47
N ASN A 918 39.69 -26.20 -7.51
CA ASN A 918 40.02 -26.74 -8.82
C ASN A 918 41.11 -25.89 -9.50
N LEU A 919 42.33 -26.42 -9.60
CA LEU A 919 43.49 -25.78 -10.24
C LEU A 919 43.39 -25.74 -11.77
N ASN A 920 42.60 -26.64 -12.35
CA ASN A 920 42.49 -26.83 -13.79
C ASN A 920 41.38 -25.97 -14.43
N ALA A 921 40.57 -25.30 -13.62
CA ALA A 921 39.57 -24.36 -14.10
C ALA A 921 40.24 -23.23 -14.89
N LYS A 922 39.73 -22.96 -16.10
CA LYS A 922 40.25 -21.96 -17.03
C LYS A 922 39.32 -20.77 -17.14
N ARG A 923 39.86 -19.56 -17.07
CA ARG A 923 39.12 -18.29 -17.12
C ARG A 923 39.85 -17.26 -17.96
N ASP A 924 39.09 -16.32 -18.49
CA ASP A 924 39.57 -15.09 -19.11
C ASP A 924 39.67 -14.01 -18.02
N TRP A 925 40.91 -13.63 -17.67
CA TRP A 925 41.22 -12.67 -16.61
C TRP A 925 41.73 -11.35 -17.18
N GLY A 926 40.89 -10.33 -17.13
CA GLY A 926 41.25 -8.95 -17.47
C GLY A 926 41.52 -8.06 -16.27
N TYR A 927 41.84 -6.80 -16.53
CA TYR A 927 42.04 -5.79 -15.50
C TYR A 927 40.75 -5.00 -15.23
N ALA A 928 40.35 -4.89 -13.96
CA ALA A 928 39.07 -4.29 -13.58
C ALA A 928 38.87 -2.85 -14.08
N LYS A 929 39.95 -2.05 -14.15
CA LYS A 929 39.87 -0.65 -14.59
C LYS A 929 39.51 -0.52 -16.07
N ASP A 930 40.03 -1.43 -16.91
CA ASP A 930 39.67 -1.50 -18.33
C ASP A 930 38.19 -1.81 -18.48
N TYR A 931 37.67 -2.73 -17.66
CA TYR A 931 36.27 -3.15 -17.72
C TYR A 931 35.34 -2.01 -17.34
N VAL A 932 35.68 -1.26 -16.29
CA VAL A 932 34.96 -0.06 -15.86
C VAL A 932 34.88 1.01 -16.95
N GLU A 933 35.97 1.21 -17.72
CA GLU A 933 35.94 2.10 -18.89
C GLU A 933 34.94 1.63 -19.94
N ALA A 934 34.88 0.32 -20.22
CA ALA A 934 33.87 -0.24 -21.11
C ALA A 934 32.45 0.02 -20.61
N MET A 935 32.18 -0.14 -19.30
CA MET A 935 30.86 0.17 -18.71
C MET A 935 30.42 1.60 -19.00
N TRP A 936 31.35 2.55 -18.85
CA TRP A 936 31.09 3.96 -19.14
C TRP A 936 30.85 4.19 -20.63
N LEU A 937 31.71 3.65 -21.51
CA LEU A 937 31.59 3.77 -22.98
C LEU A 937 30.26 3.20 -23.51
N MET A 938 29.75 2.13 -22.92
CA MET A 938 28.46 1.53 -23.27
C MET A 938 27.29 2.51 -23.08
N LEU A 939 27.32 3.34 -22.03
CA LEU A 939 26.28 4.36 -21.80
C LEU A 939 26.49 5.63 -22.62
N GLN A 940 27.61 5.75 -23.34
CA GLN A 940 27.85 6.90 -24.24
C GLN A 940 27.37 6.63 -25.67
N GLN A 941 26.91 5.41 -25.98
CA GLN A 941 26.39 5.08 -27.30
C GLN A 941 25.02 5.74 -27.56
N GLU A 942 24.68 5.92 -28.84
CA GLU A 942 23.37 6.45 -29.24
C GLU A 942 22.25 5.44 -28.95
N GLU A 943 22.50 4.16 -29.20
CA GLU A 943 21.52 3.07 -29.04
C GLU A 943 21.98 2.06 -27.96
N PRO A 944 21.07 1.62 -27.07
CA PRO A 944 21.39 0.67 -26.02
C PRO A 944 21.58 -0.73 -26.57
N GLN A 945 22.70 -1.38 -26.24
CA GLN A 945 23.00 -2.76 -26.65
C GLN A 945 23.73 -3.53 -25.55
N ASP A 946 23.73 -4.85 -25.69
CA ASP A 946 24.47 -5.75 -24.81
C ASP A 946 25.86 -6.05 -25.40
N TYR A 947 26.87 -6.19 -24.54
CA TYR A 947 28.26 -6.37 -24.95
C TYR A 947 28.99 -7.40 -24.07
N VAL A 948 29.73 -8.31 -24.71
CA VAL A 948 30.74 -9.16 -24.06
C VAL A 948 32.03 -8.36 -23.88
N ILE A 949 32.48 -8.26 -22.63
CA ILE A 949 33.73 -7.59 -22.26
C ILE A 949 34.70 -8.66 -21.73
N SER A 950 35.76 -8.90 -22.49
CA SER A 950 36.74 -9.97 -22.27
C SER A 950 38.10 -9.61 -22.88
N THR A 951 39.16 -10.28 -22.42
CA THR A 951 40.49 -10.16 -23.04
C THR A 951 40.58 -10.98 -24.33
N GLY A 952 39.86 -12.11 -24.39
CA GLY A 952 39.98 -13.11 -25.45
C GLY A 952 41.09 -14.14 -25.19
N GLU A 953 41.74 -14.10 -24.03
CA GLU A 953 42.76 -15.04 -23.58
C GLU A 953 42.22 -15.91 -22.45
N THR A 954 42.70 -17.13 -22.30
CA THR A 954 42.27 -18.04 -21.23
C THR A 954 43.46 -18.66 -20.52
N HIS A 955 43.39 -18.68 -19.20
CA HIS A 955 44.47 -19.15 -18.33
C HIS A 955 43.88 -20.02 -17.21
N SER A 956 44.68 -20.97 -16.72
CA SER A 956 44.29 -21.86 -15.62
C SER A 956 44.60 -21.26 -14.24
N VAL A 957 43.89 -21.70 -13.20
CA VAL A 957 44.20 -21.29 -11.81
C VAL A 957 45.64 -21.69 -11.45
N ARG A 958 46.10 -22.83 -11.98
CA ARG A 958 47.49 -23.28 -11.92
C ARG A 958 48.49 -22.27 -12.46
N GLU A 959 48.27 -21.78 -13.69
CA GLU A 959 49.14 -20.76 -14.30
C GLU A 959 49.17 -19.48 -13.47
N PHE A 960 48.03 -19.07 -12.89
CA PHE A 960 47.98 -17.92 -11.98
C PHE A 960 48.89 -18.12 -10.77
N VAL A 961 48.83 -19.31 -10.15
CA VAL A 961 49.68 -19.67 -9.01
C VAL A 961 51.16 -19.64 -9.39
N GLU A 962 51.53 -20.26 -10.50
CA GLU A 962 52.90 -20.31 -10.99
C GLU A 962 53.47 -18.90 -11.23
N LEU A 963 52.71 -18.03 -11.89
CA LEU A 963 53.10 -16.63 -12.11
C LEU A 963 53.19 -15.85 -10.79
N ALA A 964 52.29 -16.09 -9.84
CA ALA A 964 52.34 -15.43 -8.53
C ALA A 964 53.60 -15.81 -7.74
N PHE A 965 53.97 -17.09 -7.68
CA PHE A 965 55.22 -17.53 -7.04
C PHE A 965 56.46 -17.03 -7.79
N LYS A 966 56.41 -16.96 -9.13
CA LYS A 966 57.48 -16.38 -9.93
C LYS A 966 57.76 -14.91 -9.56
N CYS A 967 56.74 -14.15 -9.16
CA CYS A 967 56.91 -12.76 -8.69
C CYS A 967 57.76 -12.63 -7.40
N ILE A 968 57.89 -13.72 -6.63
CA ILE A 968 58.75 -13.79 -5.44
C ILE A 968 60.01 -14.63 -5.67
N ASN A 969 60.35 -14.90 -6.94
CA ASN A 969 61.48 -15.73 -7.37
C ASN A 969 61.43 -17.18 -6.85
N GLU A 970 60.23 -17.72 -6.64
CA GLU A 970 60.01 -19.14 -6.33
C GLU A 970 59.36 -19.84 -7.54
N GLU A 971 59.72 -21.10 -7.78
CA GLU A 971 59.12 -21.94 -8.82
C GLU A 971 58.41 -23.13 -8.18
N ILE A 972 57.20 -23.44 -8.67
CA ILE A 972 56.36 -24.53 -8.15
C ILE A 972 56.39 -25.71 -9.12
N VAL A 973 56.71 -26.89 -8.59
CA VAL A 973 56.56 -28.18 -9.29
C VAL A 973 55.40 -28.94 -8.66
N TRP A 974 54.52 -29.45 -9.52
CA TRP A 974 53.33 -30.17 -9.10
C TRP A 974 53.60 -31.67 -8.96
N LYS A 975 53.05 -32.29 -7.91
CA LYS A 975 53.14 -33.73 -7.66
C LYS A 975 51.80 -34.27 -7.16
N GLY A 976 51.42 -35.44 -7.66
CA GLY A 976 50.11 -36.05 -7.38
C GLY A 976 49.05 -35.60 -8.39
N GLU A 977 47.81 -36.02 -8.17
CA GLU A 977 46.67 -35.73 -9.04
C GLU A 977 45.40 -35.50 -8.21
N GLY A 978 44.47 -34.69 -8.72
CA GLY A 978 43.19 -34.43 -8.09
C GLY A 978 43.34 -33.83 -6.69
N GLU A 979 42.66 -34.43 -5.70
CA GLU A 979 42.69 -33.96 -4.31
C GLU A 979 44.05 -34.19 -3.61
N ASN A 980 44.85 -35.13 -4.11
CA ASN A 980 46.18 -35.43 -3.60
C ASN A 980 47.27 -34.58 -4.25
N GLU A 981 46.91 -33.69 -5.17
CA GLU A 981 47.85 -32.82 -5.86
C GLU A 981 48.39 -31.72 -4.93
N VAL A 982 49.72 -31.56 -4.94
CA VAL A 982 50.42 -30.56 -4.16
C VAL A 982 51.43 -29.80 -5.02
N GLY A 983 51.57 -28.50 -4.74
CA GLY A 983 52.61 -27.64 -5.33
C GLY A 983 53.80 -27.52 -4.38
N ILE A 984 54.98 -27.95 -4.86
CA ILE A 984 56.23 -27.98 -4.09
C ILE A 984 57.17 -26.92 -4.65
N CYS A 985 57.74 -26.09 -3.77
CA CYS A 985 58.74 -25.10 -4.16
C CYS A 985 60.09 -25.76 -4.47
N THR A 986 60.67 -25.46 -5.63
CA THR A 986 61.93 -26.09 -6.08
C THR A 986 63.13 -25.68 -5.23
N SER A 987 63.14 -24.47 -4.69
CA SER A 987 64.30 -23.93 -3.96
C SER A 987 64.53 -24.57 -2.59
N ASN A 988 63.47 -25.04 -1.94
CA ASN A 988 63.52 -25.55 -0.55
C ASN A 988 62.74 -26.86 -0.32
N GLY A 989 62.09 -27.41 -1.35
CA GLY A 989 61.33 -28.66 -1.27
C GLY A 989 60.07 -28.59 -0.41
N LYS A 990 59.64 -27.41 0.06
CA LYS A 990 58.46 -27.26 0.90
C LYS A 990 57.18 -27.29 0.07
N VAL A 991 56.14 -27.93 0.61
CA VAL A 991 54.79 -27.88 0.05
C VAL A 991 54.20 -26.49 0.30
N ARG A 992 53.94 -25.74 -0.77
CA ARG A 992 53.38 -24.38 -0.73
C ARG A 992 51.92 -24.33 -1.13
N VAL A 993 51.43 -25.29 -1.90
CA VAL A 993 50.04 -25.31 -2.37
C VAL A 993 49.46 -26.70 -2.13
N LYS A 994 48.22 -26.74 -1.62
CA LYS A 994 47.46 -27.99 -1.43
C LYS A 994 46.07 -27.84 -2.03
N VAL A 995 45.54 -28.91 -2.62
CA VAL A 995 44.14 -28.96 -3.03
C VAL A 995 43.27 -29.31 -1.81
N ASN A 996 42.15 -28.61 -1.64
CA ASN A 996 41.16 -28.86 -0.59
C ASN A 996 39.75 -28.96 -1.21
N PRO A 997 39.09 -30.13 -1.10
CA PRO A 997 37.77 -30.38 -1.68
C PRO A 997 36.67 -29.41 -1.21
N LYS A 998 36.83 -28.79 -0.04
CA LYS A 998 35.88 -27.79 0.49
C LYS A 998 35.65 -26.62 -0.49
N TYR A 999 36.63 -26.31 -1.33
CA TYR A 999 36.54 -25.21 -2.29
C TYR A 999 35.92 -25.60 -3.63
N TYR A 1000 35.54 -26.86 -3.84
CA TYR A 1000 34.86 -27.29 -5.06
C TYR A 1000 33.40 -26.83 -5.06
N ARG A 1001 32.90 -26.48 -6.24
CA ARG A 1001 31.48 -26.14 -6.44
C ARG A 1001 30.68 -27.42 -6.73
N PRO A 1002 29.39 -27.50 -6.34
CA PRO A 1002 28.53 -28.63 -6.70
C PRO A 1002 28.44 -28.84 -8.21
N THR A 1003 28.43 -27.75 -8.96
CA THR A 1003 28.44 -27.72 -10.42
C THR A 1003 29.53 -26.76 -10.88
N GLU A 1004 30.71 -27.30 -11.16
CA GLU A 1004 31.86 -26.51 -11.62
C GLU A 1004 31.68 -26.06 -13.07
N VAL A 1005 32.29 -24.91 -13.40
CA VAL A 1005 32.41 -24.42 -14.77
C VAL A 1005 33.87 -24.55 -15.17
N ASP A 1006 34.17 -25.34 -16.19
CA ASP A 1006 35.57 -25.68 -16.50
C ASP A 1006 36.28 -24.60 -17.32
N LEU A 1007 35.60 -23.99 -18.29
CA LEU A 1007 36.15 -23.04 -19.23
C LEU A 1007 35.22 -21.85 -19.41
N LEU A 1008 35.77 -20.63 -19.40
CA LEU A 1008 35.09 -19.41 -19.85
C LEU A 1008 36.11 -18.57 -20.64
N ILE A 1009 35.80 -18.25 -21.90
CA ILE A 1009 36.59 -17.41 -22.80
C ILE A 1009 35.66 -16.61 -23.71
N GLY A 1010 35.77 -15.29 -23.67
CA GLY A 1010 34.82 -14.40 -24.36
C GLY A 1010 35.33 -13.82 -25.67
N ASP A 1011 34.43 -13.53 -26.60
CA ASP A 1011 34.70 -12.75 -27.81
C ASP A 1011 34.22 -11.30 -27.66
N SER A 1012 35.16 -10.39 -27.41
CA SER A 1012 34.91 -8.94 -27.30
C SER A 1012 34.97 -8.18 -28.63
N SER A 1013 34.86 -8.87 -29.78
CA SER A 1013 34.95 -8.23 -31.11
C SER A 1013 33.89 -7.16 -31.34
N LYS A 1014 32.68 -7.33 -30.81
CA LYS A 1014 31.62 -6.31 -30.86
C LYS A 1014 32.02 -5.05 -30.10
N ALA A 1015 32.52 -5.19 -28.86
CA ALA A 1015 32.98 -4.08 -28.04
C ALA A 1015 34.16 -3.34 -28.69
N ARG A 1016 35.14 -4.07 -29.25
CA ARG A 1016 36.27 -3.47 -29.99
C ARG A 1016 35.82 -2.62 -31.18
N ARG A 1017 34.83 -3.09 -31.93
CA ARG A 1017 34.34 -2.41 -33.14
C ARG A 1017 33.48 -1.19 -32.82
N LEU A 1018 32.56 -1.30 -31.86
CA LEU A 1018 31.56 -0.26 -31.58
C LEU A 1018 31.97 0.72 -30.47
N LEU A 1019 32.65 0.23 -29.42
CA LEU A 1019 33.07 1.07 -28.29
C LEU A 1019 34.49 1.60 -28.45
N HIS A 1020 35.24 1.11 -29.45
CA HIS A 1020 36.69 1.35 -29.61
C HIS A 1020 37.50 0.97 -28.36
N TRP A 1021 37.01 -0.02 -27.61
CA TRP A 1021 37.60 -0.49 -26.36
C TRP A 1021 38.52 -1.70 -26.58
N LYS A 1022 39.63 -1.79 -25.84
CA LYS A 1022 40.52 -2.96 -25.79
C LYS A 1022 41.17 -3.09 -24.41
N PRO A 1023 41.53 -4.31 -23.96
CA PRO A 1023 42.31 -4.48 -22.73
C PRO A 1023 43.68 -3.80 -22.85
N SER A 1024 44.13 -3.17 -21.77
CA SER A 1024 45.40 -2.43 -21.70
C SER A 1024 46.47 -3.17 -20.90
N VAL A 1025 46.09 -4.10 -20.03
CA VAL A 1025 46.98 -4.86 -19.15
C VAL A 1025 46.98 -6.34 -19.53
N SER A 1026 48.18 -6.92 -19.67
CA SER A 1026 48.33 -8.36 -19.93
C SER A 1026 48.15 -9.21 -18.68
N PHE A 1027 47.87 -10.50 -18.84
CA PHE A 1027 47.68 -11.43 -17.71
C PHE A 1027 48.90 -11.49 -16.75
N PRO A 1028 50.16 -11.59 -17.21
CA PRO A 1028 51.32 -11.57 -16.31
C PRO A 1028 51.49 -10.25 -15.55
N GLU A 1029 51.24 -9.11 -16.20
CA GLU A 1029 51.30 -7.80 -15.57
C GLU A 1029 50.24 -7.65 -14.49
N LEU A 1030 49.02 -8.15 -14.73
CA LEU A 1030 47.92 -8.19 -13.76
C LEU A 1030 48.31 -8.98 -12.50
N VAL A 1031 48.85 -10.19 -12.67
CA VAL A 1031 49.30 -11.03 -11.54
C VAL A 1031 50.41 -10.30 -10.76
N SER A 1032 51.41 -9.77 -11.46
CA SER A 1032 52.52 -9.05 -10.84
C SER A 1032 52.06 -7.83 -10.04
N MET A 1033 51.17 -7.01 -10.61
CA MET A 1033 50.59 -5.85 -9.94
C MET A 1033 49.85 -6.25 -8.66
N MET A 1034 49.05 -7.32 -8.70
CA MET A 1034 48.30 -7.79 -7.55
C MET A 1034 49.20 -8.33 -6.43
N VAL A 1035 50.21 -9.13 -6.78
CA VAL A 1035 51.19 -9.67 -5.80
C VAL A 1035 52.00 -8.55 -5.18
N ALA A 1036 52.51 -7.61 -5.98
CA ALA A 1036 53.28 -6.48 -5.47
C ALA A 1036 52.47 -5.64 -4.47
N ALA A 1037 51.21 -5.32 -4.80
CA ALA A 1037 50.32 -4.59 -3.91
C ALA A 1037 50.03 -5.36 -2.61
N ASP A 1038 49.88 -6.69 -2.67
CA ASP A 1038 49.68 -7.51 -1.48
C ASP A 1038 50.92 -7.65 -0.61
N ILE A 1039 52.12 -7.66 -1.20
CA ILE A 1039 53.38 -7.65 -0.43
C ILE A 1039 53.49 -6.36 0.37
N GLU A 1040 53.24 -5.20 -0.25
CA GLU A 1040 53.28 -3.91 0.46
C GLU A 1040 52.21 -3.85 1.55
N LEU A 1041 50.98 -4.29 1.26
CA LEU A 1041 49.91 -4.37 2.26
C LEU A 1041 50.31 -5.24 3.47
N MET A 1042 50.96 -6.38 3.24
CA MET A 1042 51.36 -7.30 4.32
C MET A 1042 52.58 -6.80 5.10
N LYS A 1043 53.45 -5.98 4.50
CA LYS A 1043 54.51 -5.28 5.22
C LYS A 1043 53.95 -4.24 6.18
N GLU A 1044 52.96 -3.46 5.73
CA GLU A 1044 52.29 -2.43 6.53
C GLU A 1044 51.39 -3.03 7.61
N ASN A 1045 50.64 -4.08 7.26
CA ASN A 1045 49.72 -4.76 8.16
C ASN A 1045 49.77 -6.30 7.94
N PRO A 1046 50.63 -7.01 8.68
CA PRO A 1046 50.77 -8.47 8.58
C PRO A 1046 49.48 -9.26 8.86
N ARG A 1047 48.50 -8.64 9.55
CA ARG A 1047 47.20 -9.23 9.88
C ARG A 1047 46.09 -8.83 8.91
N ALA A 1048 46.40 -8.02 7.90
CA ALA A 1048 45.45 -7.55 6.90
C ALA A 1048 44.76 -8.70 6.16
#